data_AF-A0A9W7FYN9-F1
#
_entry.id   AF-A0A9W7FYN9-F1
#
_cell.length_a   1.000
_cell.length_b   1.000
_cell.length_c   1.000
_cell.angle_alpha   90.00
_cell.angle_beta   90.00
_cell.angle_gamma   90.00
#
_symmetry.space_group_name_H-M   'P 1'
#
loop_
_entity.id
_entity.type
_entity.pdbx_description
1 polymer ?
#
loop_
_entity_poly.entity_id
_entity_poly.type
_entity_poly.pdbx_seq_one_letter_code
_entity_poly.pdbx_strand_id
1 'polypeptide(L)'
;MPARTSSRRARSSSRKATPRKASGMSPEIKGLIEEHGLQPHPEGGFYVETYKSDHEVNTAKGPRASSTAIKFLVTKGSVSRLHRLESDELWHFYSGGPLVVVELDDEEEGHVRTTVLGPDDENQYICKAGVWFGSFPAEGTEWSLVGCTVSPGFDFEDFELAQPSVLKEEFPEATDMIEKLTIGLKDKKAPMKKETKRGRSAPLLMDHPVFRASPSEKPRQLILSLIMFTCIMYFGWSSRSFDSDQEAFRSATVFVFVAFEMFIFLQVRDLLTVWPHPGFWRLIFGAGAFYALVLVSMLMLDFVRARWILESLLGDIGSFSSYEKKTEAIKEDVMGTCSMTWQSAPQVLFNQIFMAPWFLSHALGWMGKMMIFRDWKVCLIGAFLFECTEATLCYVCPEFEECWWDSIFLDTFGANLLGMWVGTHVNRWMVTYSKKESSVIKGGDKKVISRAQAWGAKLDWAGKAGRATDTEKLASALNPLIHDSTYKWSIMASPLRMMQVGVLIGGMLFIETNTFLMMNTIGIPHDSWYNKARLALFGFLCVPAAAEWYVYVEQTSKAGADVARIGPACWLCISIALLEHCLFWKFFPKHFVAELDKLHGWILIPTDTLVKHLSASLLFLTWAFLRYKVFGYGVNEEGLNAKERKQVKKVVKNIEKRGRRNSILAEVPENVKTQIFLTEAVDILLYLSIVPLVALGTNWKWD
;
A
#
# COMPACT_ATOMS: atom_id res chain seq x y z
N MET A 1 -11.41 -27.08 -54.42
CA MET A 1 -12.10 -26.33 -53.35
C MET A 1 -11.15 -26.18 -52.17
N PRO A 2 -10.86 -24.94 -51.75
CA PRO A 2 -10.77 -24.65 -50.33
C PRO A 2 -11.66 -23.47 -49.93
N ALA A 3 -12.12 -23.54 -48.68
CA ALA A 3 -13.22 -22.77 -48.13
C ALA A 3 -12.87 -21.31 -47.81
N ARG A 4 -13.85 -20.44 -48.07
CA ARG A 4 -13.93 -19.04 -47.66
C ARG A 4 -13.91 -18.91 -46.14
N THR A 5 -13.06 -18.01 -45.61
CA THR A 5 -13.32 -17.32 -44.34
C THR A 5 -13.22 -15.81 -44.58
N SER A 6 -14.33 -15.13 -44.30
CA SER A 6 -14.60 -13.72 -44.60
C SER A 6 -14.02 -12.79 -43.54
N SER A 7 -13.14 -11.86 -43.94
CA SER A 7 -12.75 -10.72 -43.10
C SER A 7 -13.88 -9.69 -43.03
N ARG A 8 -14.54 -9.58 -41.88
CA ARG A 8 -15.50 -8.51 -41.57
C ARG A 8 -14.75 -7.19 -41.38
N ARG A 9 -14.79 -6.32 -42.38
CA ARG A 9 -14.44 -4.90 -42.29
C ARG A 9 -15.50 -4.20 -41.41
N ALA A 10 -15.14 -3.81 -40.19
CA ALA A 10 -16.00 -2.97 -39.35
C ALA A 10 -16.01 -1.55 -39.92
N ARG A 11 -17.14 -1.13 -40.50
CA ARG A 11 -17.43 0.25 -40.85
C ARG A 11 -17.69 1.03 -39.55
N SER A 12 -16.78 1.92 -39.14
CA SER A 12 -17.11 2.94 -38.14
C SER A 12 -17.92 4.05 -38.82
N SER A 13 -19.11 4.32 -38.29
CA SER A 13 -19.99 5.37 -38.76
C SER A 13 -19.55 6.72 -38.20
N SER A 14 -18.76 7.48 -38.97
CA SER A 14 -18.51 8.89 -38.66
C SER A 14 -19.81 9.68 -38.85
N ARG A 15 -20.42 10.16 -37.76
CA ARG A 15 -21.45 11.21 -37.83
C ARG A 15 -20.80 12.47 -38.39
N LYS A 16 -21.10 12.79 -39.65
CA LYS A 16 -20.67 14.03 -40.32
C LYS A 16 -21.22 15.24 -39.53
N ALA A 17 -20.35 15.94 -38.82
CA ALA A 17 -20.60 17.32 -38.45
C ALA A 17 -20.63 18.16 -39.74
N THR A 18 -21.67 18.98 -39.90
CA THR A 18 -21.83 19.88 -41.04
C THR A 18 -20.68 20.90 -41.09
N PRO A 19 -19.96 21.05 -42.22
CA PRO A 19 -18.87 22.00 -42.34
C PRO A 19 -19.41 23.43 -42.38
N ARG A 20 -18.89 24.33 -41.53
CA ARG A 20 -19.04 25.78 -41.74
C ARG A 20 -18.27 26.13 -43.03
N LYS A 21 -18.99 26.71 -44.01
CA LYS A 21 -18.47 27.12 -45.32
C LYS A 21 -17.30 28.09 -45.17
N ALA A 22 -16.29 27.92 -46.03
CA ALA A 22 -15.14 28.79 -46.27
C ALA A 22 -15.50 30.15 -46.93
N SER A 23 -16.63 30.76 -46.55
CA SER A 23 -17.09 32.04 -47.09
C SER A 23 -16.55 33.18 -46.24
N GLY A 24 -15.42 33.77 -46.66
CA GLY A 24 -14.83 34.96 -46.03
C GLY A 24 -13.29 34.98 -45.91
N MET A 25 -12.59 33.90 -46.29
CA MET A 25 -11.12 33.83 -46.17
C MET A 25 -10.39 34.54 -47.32
N SER A 26 -9.24 35.16 -47.00
CA SER A 26 -8.35 35.81 -47.98
C SER A 26 -7.84 34.82 -49.03
N PRO A 27 -7.49 35.26 -50.25
CA PRO A 27 -6.93 34.40 -51.29
C PRO A 27 -5.67 33.66 -50.84
N GLU A 28 -4.84 34.32 -50.02
CA GLU A 28 -3.62 33.76 -49.46
C GLU A 28 -3.87 32.55 -48.55
N ILE A 29 -4.85 32.65 -47.63
CA ILE A 29 -5.22 31.54 -46.73
C ILE A 29 -5.79 30.36 -47.53
N LYS A 30 -6.57 30.63 -48.58
CA LYS A 30 -7.07 29.56 -49.48
C LYS A 30 -5.93 28.86 -50.20
N GLY A 31 -4.93 29.63 -50.67
CA GLY A 31 -3.71 29.11 -51.26
C GLY A 31 -2.97 28.17 -50.32
N LEU A 32 -2.78 28.55 -49.05
CA LEU A 32 -2.13 27.71 -48.03
C LEU A 32 -2.90 26.41 -47.74
N ILE A 33 -4.24 26.50 -47.66
CA ILE A 33 -5.10 25.32 -47.44
C ILE A 33 -4.97 24.34 -48.61
N GLU A 34 -4.97 24.83 -49.85
CA GLU A 34 -4.82 24.01 -51.06
C GLU A 34 -3.40 23.44 -51.19
N GLU A 35 -2.37 24.27 -50.98
CA GLU A 35 -0.96 23.89 -51.08
C GLU A 35 -0.58 22.79 -50.09
N HIS A 36 -1.08 22.87 -48.85
CA HIS A 36 -0.79 21.89 -47.80
C HIS A 36 -1.86 20.80 -47.65
N GLY A 37 -2.95 20.84 -48.43
CA GLY A 37 -4.04 19.85 -48.35
C GLY A 37 -4.76 19.84 -46.99
N LEU A 38 -4.92 21.02 -46.38
CA LEU A 38 -5.49 21.15 -45.03
C LEU A 38 -7.01 20.96 -45.04
N GLN A 39 -7.54 20.35 -43.98
CA GLN A 39 -8.98 20.18 -43.74
C GLN A 39 -9.38 20.81 -42.40
N PRO A 40 -10.64 21.22 -42.19
CA PRO A 40 -11.07 21.79 -40.91
C PRO A 40 -10.86 20.82 -39.73
N HIS A 41 -10.26 21.29 -38.64
CA HIS A 41 -10.09 20.48 -37.42
C HIS A 41 -11.29 20.65 -36.46
N PRO A 42 -11.72 19.60 -35.72
CA PRO A 42 -12.82 19.71 -34.76
C PRO A 42 -12.64 20.78 -33.68
N GLU A 43 -11.40 21.03 -33.25
CA GLU A 43 -11.10 22.07 -32.27
C GLU A 43 -11.12 23.49 -32.85
N GLY A 44 -11.12 23.64 -34.18
CA GLY A 44 -10.94 24.92 -34.88
C GLY A 44 -9.62 24.96 -35.65
N GLY A 45 -9.48 25.90 -36.58
CA GLY A 45 -8.36 25.91 -37.53
C GLY A 45 -8.45 24.82 -38.61
N PHE A 46 -7.35 24.61 -39.32
CA PHE A 46 -7.20 23.60 -40.38
C PHE A 46 -5.97 22.74 -40.13
N TYR A 47 -6.05 21.44 -40.44
CA TYR A 47 -4.97 20.49 -40.20
C TYR A 47 -4.82 19.46 -41.31
N VAL A 48 -3.65 18.81 -41.36
CA VAL A 48 -3.43 17.57 -42.14
C VAL A 48 -2.44 16.69 -41.39
N GLU A 49 -2.69 15.39 -41.33
CA GLU A 49 -1.72 14.40 -40.84
C GLU A 49 -0.63 14.18 -41.89
N THR A 50 0.62 14.43 -41.50
CA THR A 50 1.81 14.35 -42.36
C THR A 50 2.65 13.12 -42.07
N TYR A 51 2.56 12.58 -40.85
CA TYR A 51 3.30 11.39 -40.42
C TYR A 51 2.51 10.63 -39.37
N LYS A 52 2.55 9.29 -39.47
CA LYS A 52 2.11 8.36 -38.45
C LYS A 52 3.07 7.18 -38.45
N SER A 53 3.66 6.88 -37.29
CA SER A 53 4.63 5.81 -37.15
C SER A 53 4.00 4.43 -37.37
N ASP A 54 4.69 3.55 -38.10
CA ASP A 54 4.33 2.13 -38.23
C ASP A 54 4.62 1.33 -36.95
N HIS A 55 5.45 1.86 -36.06
CA HIS A 55 5.74 1.24 -34.77
C HIS A 55 4.69 1.65 -33.74
N GLU A 56 4.07 0.68 -33.07
CA GLU A 56 3.11 0.94 -32.01
C GLU A 56 3.74 0.86 -30.62
N VAL A 57 3.19 1.65 -29.69
CA VAL A 57 3.50 1.63 -28.26
C VAL A 57 2.20 1.43 -27.47
N ASN A 58 2.28 0.66 -26.37
CA ASN A 58 1.12 0.38 -25.53
C ASN A 58 0.86 1.51 -24.54
N THR A 59 -0.30 2.18 -24.68
CA THR A 59 -0.83 3.18 -23.73
C THR A 59 -1.91 2.55 -22.84
N ALA A 60 -2.43 3.32 -21.87
CA ALA A 60 -3.49 2.85 -20.97
C ALA A 60 -4.83 2.57 -21.70
N LYS A 61 -5.04 3.18 -22.87
CA LYS A 61 -6.25 3.02 -23.70
C LYS A 61 -6.05 2.09 -24.91
N GLY A 62 -4.89 1.45 -25.02
CA GLY A 62 -4.58 0.50 -26.08
C GLY A 62 -3.30 0.85 -26.85
N PRO A 63 -3.00 0.13 -27.95
CA PRO A 63 -1.89 0.48 -28.81
C PRO A 63 -2.15 1.83 -29.49
N ARG A 64 -1.10 2.65 -29.60
CA ARG A 64 -1.03 3.88 -30.36
C ARG A 64 0.22 3.84 -31.23
N ALA A 65 0.22 4.54 -32.38
CA ALA A 65 1.46 4.77 -33.12
C ALA A 65 2.49 5.43 -32.18
N SER A 66 3.79 5.18 -32.36
CA SER A 66 4.81 5.74 -31.48
C SER A 66 4.88 7.26 -31.57
N SER A 67 4.47 7.83 -32.71
CA SER A 67 4.32 9.27 -32.91
C SER A 67 3.41 9.55 -34.11
N THR A 68 2.72 10.68 -34.07
CA THR A 68 2.01 11.30 -35.19
C THR A 68 2.45 12.75 -35.34
N ALA A 69 2.53 13.27 -36.56
CA ALA A 69 2.79 14.68 -36.81
C ALA A 69 1.78 15.27 -37.80
N ILE A 70 1.28 16.46 -37.50
CA ILE A 70 0.34 17.22 -38.32
C ILE A 70 0.94 18.58 -38.70
N LYS A 71 0.47 19.16 -39.82
CA LYS A 71 0.51 20.62 -40.00
C LYS A 71 -0.80 21.20 -39.52
N PHE A 72 -0.76 22.35 -38.85
CA PHE A 72 -1.91 23.03 -38.30
C PHE A 72 -1.86 24.53 -38.61
N LEU A 73 -2.97 25.07 -39.11
CA LEU A 73 -3.13 26.46 -39.53
C LEU A 73 -4.24 27.11 -38.72
N VAL A 74 -3.91 28.20 -38.03
CA VAL A 74 -4.87 29.04 -37.31
C VAL A 74 -4.93 30.41 -37.99
N THR A 75 -6.12 30.84 -38.38
CA THR A 75 -6.35 32.11 -39.07
C THR A 75 -6.92 33.14 -38.11
N LYS A 76 -6.78 34.43 -38.42
CA LYS A 76 -7.41 35.53 -37.68
C LYS A 76 -8.91 35.30 -37.54
N GLY A 77 -9.42 35.49 -36.32
CA GLY A 77 -10.82 35.23 -35.97
C GLY A 77 -11.18 33.75 -35.76
N SER A 78 -10.23 32.83 -35.93
CA SER A 78 -10.34 31.43 -35.53
C SER A 78 -9.44 31.14 -34.32
N VAL A 79 -9.79 30.12 -33.56
CA VAL A 79 -9.04 29.66 -32.40
C VAL A 79 -8.93 28.13 -32.47
N SER A 80 -7.82 27.58 -31.96
CA SER A 80 -7.80 26.22 -31.45
C SER A 80 -8.45 26.26 -30.06
N ARG A 81 -9.63 25.66 -29.95
CA ARG A 81 -10.41 25.69 -28.72
C ARG A 81 -9.71 24.93 -27.60
N LEU A 82 -10.03 25.27 -26.35
CA LEU A 82 -9.51 24.56 -25.20
C LEU A 82 -9.79 23.05 -25.31
N HIS A 83 -8.73 22.28 -25.25
CA HIS A 83 -8.75 20.83 -25.28
C HIS A 83 -7.60 20.27 -24.45
N ARG A 84 -7.61 18.96 -24.26
CA ARG A 84 -6.60 18.23 -23.49
C ARG A 84 -6.31 16.89 -24.16
N LEU A 85 -5.03 16.50 -24.10
CA LEU A 85 -4.52 15.24 -24.62
C LEU A 85 -3.94 14.37 -23.49
N GLU A 86 -3.91 13.05 -23.69
CA GLU A 86 -3.22 12.11 -22.77
C GLU A 86 -1.73 11.94 -23.06
N SER A 87 -1.24 12.51 -24.16
CA SER A 87 0.17 12.48 -24.57
C SER A 87 0.69 13.89 -24.75
N ASP A 88 2.01 14.09 -24.57
CA ASP A 88 2.66 15.38 -24.79
C ASP A 88 2.53 15.77 -26.27
N GLU A 89 2.27 17.04 -26.54
CA GLU A 89 2.23 17.62 -27.88
C GLU A 89 3.31 18.69 -28.05
N LEU A 90 4.15 18.51 -29.05
CA LEU A 90 5.22 19.43 -29.42
C LEU A 90 4.75 20.32 -30.56
N TRP A 91 4.83 21.63 -30.37
CA TRP A 91 4.48 22.65 -31.34
C TRP A 91 5.74 23.23 -31.96
N HIS A 92 5.75 23.37 -33.29
CA HIS A 92 6.87 23.87 -34.08
C HIS A 92 6.37 25.01 -34.96
N PHE A 93 6.95 26.20 -34.84
CA PHE A 93 6.62 27.30 -35.74
C PHE A 93 7.19 27.03 -37.15
N TYR A 94 6.36 27.18 -38.19
CA TYR A 94 6.81 27.04 -39.59
C TYR A 94 6.79 28.37 -40.33
N SER A 95 5.65 29.08 -40.35
CA SER A 95 5.53 30.34 -41.09
C SER A 95 4.29 31.15 -40.67
N GLY A 96 4.22 32.41 -41.10
CA GLY A 96 3.13 33.34 -40.75
C GLY A 96 3.54 34.29 -39.62
N GLY A 97 2.58 34.75 -38.82
CA GLY A 97 2.86 35.53 -37.61
C GLY A 97 2.80 34.71 -36.33
N PRO A 98 3.16 35.30 -35.18
CA PRO A 98 3.21 34.62 -33.89
C PRO A 98 1.86 34.04 -33.46
N LEU A 99 1.89 32.84 -32.89
CA LEU A 99 0.77 32.12 -32.30
C LEU A 99 0.86 32.20 -30.78
N VAL A 100 -0.24 32.57 -30.14
CA VAL A 100 -0.35 32.56 -28.68
C VAL A 100 -0.93 31.21 -28.25
N VAL A 101 -0.14 30.43 -27.52
CA VAL A 101 -0.56 29.18 -26.87
C VAL A 101 -0.89 29.48 -25.41
N VAL A 102 -2.08 29.05 -24.97
CA VAL A 102 -2.59 29.27 -23.62
C VAL A 102 -2.76 27.93 -22.94
N GLU A 103 -2.24 27.79 -21.72
CA GLU A 103 -2.41 26.65 -20.85
C GLU A 103 -3.12 27.06 -19.55
N LEU A 104 -4.02 26.21 -19.05
CA LEU A 104 -4.60 26.33 -17.71
C LEU A 104 -3.92 25.29 -16.81
N ASP A 105 -3.15 25.74 -15.81
CA ASP A 105 -2.41 24.87 -14.89
C ASP A 105 -3.12 24.72 -13.54
N ASP A 106 -3.13 23.50 -13.00
CA ASP A 106 -3.74 23.11 -11.73
C ASP A 106 -2.76 23.20 -10.54
N GLU A 107 -1.43 23.24 -10.77
CA GLU A 107 -0.44 23.15 -9.68
C GLU A 107 -0.25 24.47 -8.90
N GLU A 108 -0.61 25.63 -9.48
CA GLU A 108 -0.62 26.95 -8.83
C GLU A 108 -1.97 27.64 -9.08
N GLU A 109 -2.82 27.71 -8.04
CA GLU A 109 -4.17 28.34 -8.00
C GLU A 109 -4.57 29.15 -9.26
N GLY A 110 -5.11 28.46 -10.29
CA GLY A 110 -5.82 29.10 -11.39
C GLY A 110 -4.98 29.90 -12.40
N HIS A 111 -3.65 29.73 -12.43
CA HIS A 111 -2.81 30.51 -13.34
C HIS A 111 -3.00 30.15 -14.82
N VAL A 112 -3.43 31.15 -15.60
CA VAL A 112 -3.37 31.13 -17.07
C VAL A 112 -1.93 31.37 -17.51
N ARG A 113 -1.29 30.37 -18.09
CA ARG A 113 0.03 30.51 -18.70
C ARG A 113 -0.13 30.80 -20.18
N THR A 114 0.59 31.81 -20.67
CA THR A 114 0.57 32.20 -22.08
C THR A 114 1.98 32.16 -22.63
N THR A 115 2.17 31.48 -23.75
CA THR A 115 3.44 31.35 -24.47
C THR A 115 3.26 31.84 -25.91
N VAL A 116 4.16 32.69 -26.38
CA VAL A 116 4.16 33.16 -27.77
C VAL A 116 5.13 32.30 -28.58
N LEU A 117 4.61 31.65 -29.62
CA LEU A 117 5.34 30.79 -30.54
C LEU A 117 5.46 31.51 -31.89
N GLY A 118 6.66 31.85 -32.33
CA GLY A 118 6.86 32.72 -33.49
C GLY A 118 8.30 32.76 -34.00
N PRO A 119 8.55 33.54 -35.06
CA PRO A 119 9.88 33.64 -35.67
C PRO A 119 10.87 34.42 -34.80
N ASP A 120 10.38 35.40 -34.04
CA ASP A 120 11.19 36.29 -33.19
C ASP A 120 11.19 35.85 -31.70
N ASP A 121 10.40 34.83 -31.35
CA ASP A 121 10.22 34.28 -30.00
C ASP A 121 10.66 32.81 -29.95
N GLU A 122 10.02 31.98 -29.11
CA GLU A 122 10.22 30.53 -29.11
C GLU A 122 9.70 29.94 -30.42
N ASN A 123 10.53 29.16 -31.12
CA ASN A 123 10.13 28.48 -32.36
C ASN A 123 9.69 27.02 -32.14
N GLN A 124 9.82 26.53 -30.90
CA GLN A 124 9.34 25.23 -30.47
C GLN A 124 8.77 25.30 -29.04
N TYR A 125 7.67 24.61 -28.79
CA TYR A 125 7.04 24.56 -27.47
C TYR A 125 6.46 23.17 -27.17
N ILE A 126 6.25 22.85 -25.89
CA ILE A 126 5.69 21.55 -25.47
C ILE A 126 4.50 21.79 -24.55
N CYS A 127 3.31 21.36 -24.98
CA CYS A 127 2.13 21.25 -24.14
C CYS A 127 2.14 19.86 -23.46
N LYS A 128 2.07 19.85 -22.13
CA LYS A 128 2.16 18.59 -21.36
C LYS A 128 0.86 17.81 -21.36
N ALA A 129 0.98 16.49 -21.38
CA ALA A 129 -0.15 15.58 -21.22
C ALA A 129 -0.98 15.94 -19.97
N GLY A 130 -2.30 15.98 -20.11
CA GLY A 130 -3.21 16.27 -19.01
C GLY A 130 -3.48 17.76 -18.74
N VAL A 131 -2.82 18.68 -19.44
CA VAL A 131 -3.05 20.14 -19.32
C VAL A 131 -4.15 20.58 -20.29
N TRP A 132 -4.99 21.53 -19.87
CA TRP A 132 -5.93 22.19 -20.77
C TRP A 132 -5.19 23.28 -21.56
N PHE A 133 -5.22 23.21 -22.88
CA PHE A 133 -4.58 24.21 -23.72
C PHE A 133 -5.38 24.52 -24.98
N GLY A 134 -5.10 25.70 -25.54
CA GLY A 134 -5.69 26.19 -26.78
C GLY A 134 -4.80 27.27 -27.37
N SER A 135 -5.11 27.76 -28.57
CA SER A 135 -4.27 28.76 -29.23
C SER A 135 -5.04 29.71 -30.14
N PHE A 136 -4.50 30.90 -30.33
CA PHE A 136 -5.01 31.90 -31.26
C PHE A 136 -3.87 32.76 -31.82
N PRO A 137 -4.00 33.33 -33.04
CA PRO A 137 -2.97 34.20 -33.59
C PRO A 137 -2.80 35.47 -32.74
N ALA A 138 -1.58 35.93 -32.54
CA ALA A 138 -1.31 37.17 -31.79
C ALA A 138 -1.94 38.39 -32.47
N GLU A 139 -2.07 39.49 -31.74
CA GLU A 139 -2.61 40.73 -32.30
C GLU A 139 -1.78 41.19 -33.52
N GLY A 140 -2.46 41.56 -34.60
CA GLY A 140 -1.82 41.90 -35.89
C GLY A 140 -1.47 40.70 -36.78
N THR A 141 -1.64 39.46 -36.32
CA THR A 141 -1.36 38.25 -37.12
C THR A 141 -2.59 37.81 -37.92
N GLU A 142 -2.46 37.72 -39.25
CA GLU A 142 -3.53 37.23 -40.13
C GLU A 142 -3.65 35.70 -40.13
N TRP A 143 -2.55 34.97 -40.01
CA TRP A 143 -2.51 33.52 -39.92
C TRP A 143 -1.18 33.03 -39.33
N SER A 144 -1.18 31.82 -38.75
CA SER A 144 0.01 31.14 -38.25
C SER A 144 -0.03 29.66 -38.62
N LEU A 145 1.04 29.17 -39.25
CA LEU A 145 1.24 27.78 -39.64
C LEU A 145 2.27 27.14 -38.73
N VAL A 146 1.89 26.04 -38.10
CA VAL A 146 2.71 25.29 -37.16
C VAL A 146 2.68 23.80 -37.49
N GLY A 147 3.67 23.06 -36.97
CA GLY A 147 3.66 21.61 -36.92
C GLY A 147 3.38 21.13 -35.50
N CYS A 148 2.51 20.14 -35.34
CA CYS A 148 2.25 19.53 -34.04
C CYS A 148 2.64 18.05 -34.07
N THR A 149 3.46 17.61 -33.12
CA THR A 149 3.89 16.21 -32.99
C THR A 149 3.44 15.66 -31.65
N VAL A 150 2.68 14.56 -31.67
CA VAL A 150 2.18 13.89 -30.46
C VAL A 150 2.89 12.55 -30.31
N SER A 151 3.35 12.23 -29.10
CA SER A 151 4.04 10.97 -28.79
C SER A 151 3.72 10.52 -27.35
N PRO A 152 3.09 9.33 -27.14
CA PRO A 152 2.49 8.43 -28.13
C PRO A 152 1.52 9.11 -29.11
N GLY A 153 1.43 8.59 -30.32
CA GLY A 153 0.69 9.19 -31.43
C GLY A 153 -0.79 9.43 -31.12
N PHE A 154 -1.33 10.50 -31.70
CA PHE A 154 -2.68 11.00 -31.50
C PHE A 154 -3.76 9.96 -31.86
N ASP A 155 -4.77 9.87 -31.01
CA ASP A 155 -6.04 9.20 -31.28
C ASP A 155 -7.19 10.03 -30.71
N PHE A 156 -8.36 10.01 -31.36
CA PHE A 156 -9.53 10.76 -30.91
C PHE A 156 -10.06 10.28 -29.55
N GLU A 157 -9.78 9.04 -29.14
CA GLU A 157 -10.10 8.55 -27.79
C GLU A 157 -9.29 9.25 -26.68
N ASP A 158 -8.16 9.86 -27.04
CA ASP A 158 -7.24 10.54 -26.14
C ASP A 158 -7.45 12.07 -26.16
N PHE A 159 -8.36 12.55 -27.02
CA PHE A 159 -8.68 13.95 -27.25
C PHE A 159 -9.97 14.36 -26.52
N GLU A 160 -9.85 15.33 -25.62
CA GLU A 160 -10.97 15.86 -24.85
C GLU A 160 -11.17 17.35 -25.14
N LEU A 161 -12.35 17.71 -25.68
CA LEU A 161 -12.76 19.11 -25.85
C LEU A 161 -13.36 19.68 -24.55
N ALA A 162 -13.06 20.94 -24.28
CA ALA A 162 -13.56 21.69 -23.13
C ALA A 162 -15.08 21.75 -23.05
N GLN A 163 -15.59 21.79 -21.80
CA GLN A 163 -16.96 22.19 -21.49
C GLN A 163 -16.92 23.54 -20.75
N PRO A 164 -17.41 24.64 -21.36
CA PRO A 164 -17.29 25.98 -20.80
C PRO A 164 -17.77 26.12 -19.36
N SER A 165 -18.90 25.51 -19.00
CA SER A 165 -19.44 25.60 -17.63
C SER A 165 -18.54 24.92 -16.60
N VAL A 166 -18.03 23.72 -16.92
CA VAL A 166 -17.14 22.96 -16.04
C VAL A 166 -15.82 23.70 -15.83
N LEU A 167 -15.20 24.22 -16.89
CA LEU A 167 -13.93 24.93 -16.79
C LEU A 167 -14.04 26.25 -16.02
N LYS A 168 -15.16 26.97 -16.10
CA LYS A 168 -15.36 28.19 -15.31
C LYS A 168 -15.52 27.90 -13.82
N GLU A 169 -16.05 26.74 -13.46
CA GLU A 169 -16.09 26.29 -12.06
C GLU A 169 -14.69 25.87 -11.57
N GLU A 170 -13.92 25.18 -12.41
CA GLU A 170 -12.56 24.71 -12.09
C GLU A 170 -11.54 25.86 -12.05
N PHE A 171 -11.64 26.83 -12.97
CA PHE A 171 -10.71 27.95 -13.13
C PHE A 171 -11.45 29.30 -13.16
N PRO A 172 -12.03 29.75 -12.03
CA PRO A 172 -12.85 30.97 -12.00
C PRO A 172 -12.07 32.22 -12.40
N GLU A 173 -10.77 32.28 -12.09
CA GLU A 173 -9.89 33.40 -12.45
C GLU A 173 -9.55 33.48 -13.95
N ALA A 174 -9.74 32.38 -14.70
CA ALA A 174 -9.45 32.28 -16.12
C ALA A 174 -10.69 32.49 -17.02
N THR A 175 -11.81 32.97 -16.46
CA THR A 175 -13.12 33.03 -17.14
C THR A 175 -13.06 33.72 -18.50
N ASP A 176 -12.41 34.88 -18.61
CA ASP A 176 -12.31 35.65 -19.86
C ASP A 176 -11.60 34.85 -20.96
N MET A 177 -10.54 34.12 -20.59
CA MET A 177 -9.77 33.30 -21.52
C MET A 177 -10.53 32.04 -21.92
N ILE A 178 -11.25 31.43 -20.99
CA ILE A 178 -12.13 30.29 -21.26
C ILE A 178 -13.22 30.70 -22.24
N GLU A 179 -13.84 31.86 -22.08
CA GLU A 179 -14.86 32.36 -23.02
C GLU A 179 -14.28 32.55 -24.43
N LYS A 180 -13.09 33.15 -24.53
CA LYS A 180 -12.41 33.35 -25.80
C LYS A 180 -12.06 32.03 -26.50
N LEU A 181 -11.62 31.02 -25.76
CA LEU A 181 -11.16 29.74 -26.31
C LEU A 181 -12.23 28.65 -26.35
N THR A 182 -13.47 28.95 -25.97
CA THR A 182 -14.60 28.01 -26.08
C THR A 182 -15.71 28.48 -27.01
N ILE A 183 -15.43 29.50 -27.84
CA ILE A 183 -16.40 30.10 -28.76
C ILE A 183 -17.08 29.04 -29.64
N GLY A 184 -18.41 28.99 -29.53
CA GLY A 184 -19.27 28.10 -30.32
C GLY A 184 -19.40 26.68 -29.79
N LEU A 185 -18.76 26.34 -28.66
CA LEU A 185 -19.06 25.10 -27.93
C LEU A 185 -20.38 25.25 -27.18
N LYS A 186 -21.23 24.23 -27.25
CA LYS A 186 -22.44 24.12 -26.44
C LYS A 186 -22.22 23.02 -25.41
N ASP A 187 -22.60 23.30 -24.17
CA ASP A 187 -22.63 22.27 -23.13
C ASP A 187 -23.54 21.13 -23.58
N LYS A 188 -23.03 19.90 -23.57
CA LYS A 188 -23.87 18.72 -23.72
C LYS A 188 -24.75 18.64 -22.46
N LYS A 189 -26.07 18.52 -22.61
CA LYS A 189 -27.01 18.31 -21.49
C LYS A 189 -26.43 17.28 -20.52
N ALA A 190 -26.17 17.71 -19.29
CA ALA A 190 -25.55 16.89 -18.26
C ALA A 190 -26.37 15.60 -18.05
N PRO A 191 -25.76 14.41 -18.11
CA PRO A 191 -26.28 13.30 -17.34
C PRO A 191 -26.22 13.70 -15.86
N MET A 192 -27.31 13.49 -15.12
CA MET A 192 -27.34 13.62 -13.67
C MET A 192 -26.07 13.03 -13.05
N LYS A 193 -25.40 13.83 -12.21
CA LYS A 193 -24.18 13.47 -11.48
C LYS A 193 -24.32 12.10 -10.81
N LYS A 194 -23.77 11.05 -11.44
CA LYS A 194 -22.99 10.07 -10.69
C LYS A 194 -21.65 10.75 -10.45
N GLU A 195 -21.27 10.95 -9.20
CA GLU A 195 -19.93 11.42 -8.83
C GLU A 195 -18.90 10.39 -9.29
N THR A 196 -18.53 10.42 -10.57
CA THR A 196 -17.23 9.94 -10.99
C THR A 196 -16.25 11.04 -10.63
N LYS A 197 -15.68 10.94 -9.41
CA LYS A 197 -14.34 11.47 -9.17
C LYS A 197 -13.46 10.84 -10.24
N ARG A 198 -13.17 11.59 -11.32
CA ARG A 198 -12.10 11.26 -12.25
C ARG A 198 -10.81 11.45 -11.47
N GLY A 199 -10.45 10.42 -10.71
CA GLY A 199 -9.06 10.21 -10.37
C GLY A 199 -8.28 10.20 -11.68
N ARG A 200 -7.12 10.83 -11.70
CA ARG A 200 -5.99 10.24 -12.41
C ARG A 200 -6.07 8.76 -12.09
N SER A 201 -6.32 7.92 -13.08
CA SER A 201 -6.24 6.47 -12.89
C SER A 201 -4.81 6.22 -12.45
N ALA A 202 -4.60 6.16 -11.13
CA ALA A 202 -3.48 5.44 -10.58
C ALA A 202 -3.50 4.10 -11.31
N PRO A 203 -2.43 3.71 -12.01
CA PRO A 203 -2.41 2.45 -12.71
C PRO A 203 -2.92 1.40 -11.73
N LEU A 204 -3.88 0.58 -12.16
CA LEU A 204 -4.23 -0.64 -11.44
C LEU A 204 -2.91 -1.27 -10.99
N LEU A 205 -2.84 -1.81 -9.77
CA LEU A 205 -1.57 -2.39 -9.30
C LEU A 205 -1.03 -3.41 -10.31
N MET A 206 -1.89 -4.06 -11.11
CA MET A 206 -1.51 -4.97 -12.20
C MET A 206 -0.98 -4.30 -13.49
N ASP A 207 -1.21 -3.00 -13.71
CA ASP A 207 -0.79 -2.22 -14.89
C ASP A 207 0.53 -1.44 -14.69
N HIS A 208 1.12 -1.47 -13.49
CA HIS A 208 2.44 -0.88 -13.24
C HIS A 208 3.49 -1.59 -14.12
N PRO A 209 4.49 -0.89 -14.70
CA PRO A 209 5.56 -1.51 -15.52
C PRO A 209 6.42 -2.55 -14.77
N VAL A 210 6.24 -2.70 -13.45
CA VAL A 210 6.84 -3.76 -12.61
C VAL A 210 6.06 -5.09 -12.75
N PHE A 211 4.77 -5.03 -13.09
CA PHE A 211 3.92 -6.20 -13.38
C PHE A 211 3.73 -6.43 -14.89
N ARG A 212 4.19 -5.52 -15.76
CA ARG A 212 4.38 -5.85 -17.19
C ARG A 212 5.52 -6.84 -17.30
N ALA A 213 5.29 -7.94 -18.01
CA ALA A 213 6.34 -8.85 -18.41
C ALA A 213 7.49 -8.04 -19.02
N SER A 214 8.71 -8.20 -18.50
CA SER A 214 9.90 -7.79 -19.24
C SER A 214 9.81 -8.49 -20.61
N PRO A 215 9.76 -7.77 -21.74
CA PRO A 215 9.69 -8.39 -23.07
C PRO A 215 10.97 -9.14 -23.46
N SER A 216 11.94 -9.25 -22.54
CA SER A 216 13.20 -9.94 -22.73
C SER A 216 13.36 -11.02 -21.66
N GLU A 217 12.55 -12.07 -21.73
CA GLU A 217 12.91 -13.33 -21.09
C GLU A 217 14.18 -13.85 -21.75
N LYS A 218 15.32 -13.62 -21.09
CA LYS A 218 16.58 -14.24 -21.49
C LYS A 218 16.43 -15.76 -21.34
N PRO A 219 17.08 -16.58 -22.18
CA PRO A 219 16.95 -18.06 -22.20
C PRO A 219 17.40 -18.78 -20.90
N ARG A 220 17.69 -18.05 -19.82
CA ARG A 220 18.11 -18.57 -18.52
C ARG A 220 16.99 -19.35 -17.82
N GLN A 221 15.73 -18.97 -17.99
CA GLN A 221 14.60 -19.73 -17.42
C GLN A 221 14.50 -21.11 -18.07
N LEU A 222 14.64 -21.20 -19.40
CA LEU A 222 14.62 -22.48 -20.13
C LEU A 222 15.78 -23.39 -19.70
N ILE A 223 16.99 -22.84 -19.54
CA ILE A 223 18.16 -23.59 -19.07
C ILE A 223 17.92 -24.11 -17.63
N LEU A 224 17.42 -23.27 -16.74
CA LEU A 224 17.08 -23.68 -15.37
C LEU A 224 16.00 -24.77 -15.38
N SER A 225 14.93 -24.63 -16.15
CA SER A 225 13.90 -25.66 -16.30
C SER A 225 14.47 -26.97 -16.85
N LEU A 226 15.37 -26.93 -17.84
CA LEU A 226 16.06 -28.12 -18.36
C LEU A 226 16.92 -28.81 -17.30
N ILE A 227 17.68 -28.05 -16.51
CA ILE A 227 18.45 -28.56 -15.37
C ILE A 227 17.52 -29.24 -14.36
N MET A 228 16.39 -28.60 -14.04
CA MET A 228 15.38 -29.14 -13.12
C MET A 228 14.85 -30.50 -13.59
N PHE A 229 14.37 -30.57 -14.83
CA PHE A 229 13.83 -31.81 -15.39
C PHE A 229 14.89 -32.90 -15.48
N THR A 230 16.14 -32.54 -15.83
CA THR A 230 17.25 -33.49 -15.87
C THR A 230 17.59 -34.04 -14.48
N CYS A 231 17.61 -33.19 -13.45
CA CYS A 231 17.80 -33.62 -12.06
C CYS A 231 16.66 -34.52 -11.59
N ILE A 232 15.40 -34.16 -11.85
CA ILE A 232 14.23 -34.99 -11.49
C ILE A 232 14.31 -36.35 -12.20
N MET A 233 14.64 -36.39 -13.49
CA MET A 233 14.82 -37.65 -14.21
C MET A 233 15.98 -38.48 -13.67
N TYR A 234 17.12 -37.86 -13.37
CA TYR A 234 18.28 -38.54 -12.81
C TYR A 234 17.96 -39.16 -11.44
N PHE A 235 17.37 -38.39 -10.53
CA PHE A 235 17.04 -38.88 -9.18
C PHE A 235 15.85 -39.84 -9.16
N GLY A 236 14.86 -39.63 -10.03
CA GLY A 236 13.73 -40.54 -10.18
C GLY A 236 14.13 -41.88 -10.80
N TRP A 237 15.14 -41.89 -11.68
CA TRP A 237 15.66 -43.11 -12.30
C TRP A 237 16.74 -43.80 -11.46
N SER A 238 17.49 -43.06 -10.64
CA SER A 238 18.43 -43.65 -9.69
C SER A 238 17.65 -44.43 -8.64
N SER A 239 17.49 -45.73 -8.85
CA SER A 239 16.81 -46.63 -7.92
C SER A 239 17.49 -46.56 -6.54
N ARG A 240 16.81 -45.96 -5.57
CA ARG A 240 17.22 -45.99 -4.16
C ARG A 240 16.40 -47.04 -3.43
N SER A 241 17.06 -47.98 -2.78
CA SER A 241 16.45 -48.72 -1.68
C SER A 241 16.37 -47.77 -0.49
N PHE A 242 15.18 -47.59 0.06
CA PHE A 242 14.98 -46.86 1.32
C PHE A 242 14.82 -47.87 2.45
N ASP A 243 15.36 -47.57 3.62
CA ASP A 243 15.33 -48.49 4.76
C ASP A 243 13.95 -48.50 5.45
N SER A 244 13.13 -47.46 5.24
CA SER A 244 11.72 -47.43 5.69
C SER A 244 10.81 -46.57 4.78
N ASP A 245 9.50 -46.81 4.88
CA ASP A 245 8.46 -46.01 4.19
C ASP A 245 8.53 -44.52 4.56
N GLN A 246 8.90 -44.22 5.81
CA GLN A 246 9.05 -42.85 6.30
C GLN A 246 10.22 -42.14 5.61
N GLU A 247 11.33 -42.83 5.39
CA GLU A 247 12.47 -42.29 4.65
C GLU A 247 12.17 -42.12 3.16
N ALA A 248 11.46 -43.07 2.56
CA ALA A 248 11.00 -42.97 1.18
C ALA A 248 10.07 -41.75 1.01
N PHE A 249 9.10 -41.57 1.90
CA PHE A 249 8.18 -40.43 1.89
C PHE A 249 8.90 -39.10 2.10
N ARG A 250 9.82 -39.04 3.07
CA ARG A 250 10.66 -37.85 3.32
C ARG A 250 11.47 -37.47 2.10
N SER A 251 12.17 -38.43 1.51
CA SER A 251 13.01 -38.19 0.33
C SER A 251 12.15 -37.73 -0.85
N ALA A 252 11.03 -38.40 -1.12
CA ALA A 252 10.11 -38.01 -2.20
C ALA A 252 9.60 -36.58 -1.99
N THR A 253 9.17 -36.24 -0.77
CA THR A 253 8.61 -34.91 -0.49
C THR A 253 9.65 -33.81 -0.57
N VAL A 254 10.89 -34.05 -0.14
CA VAL A 254 12.00 -33.08 -0.32
C VAL A 254 12.23 -32.79 -1.80
N PHE A 255 12.21 -33.81 -2.68
CA PHE A 255 12.34 -33.60 -4.12
C PHE A 255 11.16 -32.83 -4.71
N VAL A 256 9.93 -33.15 -4.30
CA VAL A 256 8.73 -32.40 -4.70
C VAL A 256 8.82 -30.95 -4.24
N PHE A 257 9.24 -30.70 -3.00
CA PHE A 257 9.46 -29.37 -2.46
C PHE A 257 10.50 -28.58 -3.27
N VAL A 258 11.67 -29.17 -3.55
CA VAL A 258 12.72 -28.50 -4.35
C VAL A 258 12.23 -28.19 -5.77
N ALA A 259 11.53 -29.12 -6.41
CA ALA A 259 10.95 -28.89 -7.74
C ALA A 259 9.87 -27.79 -7.71
N PHE A 260 9.03 -27.78 -6.67
CA PHE A 260 8.03 -26.75 -6.45
C PHE A 260 8.65 -25.36 -6.20
N GLU A 261 9.64 -25.27 -5.33
CA GLU A 261 10.39 -24.03 -5.06
C GLU A 261 11.05 -23.49 -6.31
N MET A 262 11.65 -24.37 -7.12
CA MET A 262 12.27 -23.97 -8.37
C MET A 262 11.24 -23.45 -9.38
N PHE A 263 10.08 -24.11 -9.49
CA PHE A 263 8.98 -23.62 -10.31
C PHE A 263 8.49 -22.24 -9.84
N ILE A 264 8.26 -22.07 -8.53
CA ILE A 264 7.85 -20.80 -7.94
C ILE A 264 8.90 -19.71 -8.19
N PHE A 265 10.17 -20.01 -7.97
CA PHE A 265 11.26 -19.07 -8.21
C PHE A 265 11.29 -18.56 -9.65
N LEU A 266 10.98 -19.41 -10.63
CA LEU A 266 10.94 -19.07 -12.04
C LEU A 266 9.66 -18.33 -12.46
N GLN A 267 8.50 -18.72 -11.94
CA GLN A 267 7.19 -18.28 -12.43
C GLN A 267 6.56 -17.14 -11.62
N VAL A 268 6.79 -17.10 -10.30
CA VAL A 268 6.19 -16.08 -9.45
C VAL A 268 6.86 -14.74 -9.72
N ARG A 269 6.03 -13.71 -9.91
CA ARG A 269 6.48 -12.33 -10.10
C ARG A 269 7.14 -11.81 -8.83
N ASP A 270 7.97 -10.78 -8.97
CA ASP A 270 8.56 -10.14 -7.81
C ASP A 270 7.48 -9.55 -6.91
N LEU A 271 7.57 -9.88 -5.62
CA LEU A 271 6.79 -9.27 -4.55
C LEU A 271 7.22 -7.81 -4.35
N LEU A 272 6.46 -7.04 -3.57
CA LEU A 272 6.78 -5.63 -3.29
C LEU A 272 8.15 -5.43 -2.60
N THR A 273 8.69 -6.47 -1.99
CA THR A 273 9.95 -6.46 -1.23
C THR A 273 11.13 -6.89 -2.11
N VAL A 274 12.22 -6.11 -2.10
CA VAL A 274 13.40 -6.36 -2.96
C VAL A 274 14.64 -6.83 -2.21
N TRP A 275 14.92 -6.30 -1.01
CA TRP A 275 16.07 -6.74 -0.20
C TRP A 275 15.64 -7.87 0.76
N PRO A 276 16.45 -8.94 0.97
CA PRO A 276 17.84 -9.08 0.53
C PRO A 276 17.99 -9.37 -0.97
N HIS A 277 17.04 -10.07 -1.58
CA HIS A 277 16.95 -10.28 -3.03
C HIS A 277 15.50 -10.63 -3.42
N PRO A 278 14.98 -10.26 -4.61
CA PRO A 278 13.62 -10.64 -5.01
C PRO A 278 13.40 -12.16 -5.03
N GLY A 279 14.41 -12.90 -5.49
CA GLY A 279 14.42 -14.36 -5.47
C GLY A 279 14.32 -14.97 -4.08
N PHE A 280 14.85 -14.32 -3.04
CA PHE A 280 14.68 -14.78 -1.65
C PHE A 280 13.19 -14.74 -1.25
N TRP A 281 12.50 -13.64 -1.58
CA TRP A 281 11.07 -13.51 -1.28
C TRP A 281 10.19 -14.46 -2.08
N ARG A 282 10.58 -14.79 -3.32
CA ARG A 282 9.91 -15.84 -4.10
C ARG A 282 10.02 -17.22 -3.42
N LEU A 283 11.19 -17.56 -2.87
CA LEU A 283 11.38 -18.80 -2.11
C LEU A 283 10.58 -18.83 -0.81
N ILE A 284 10.53 -17.71 -0.07
CA ILE A 284 9.68 -17.62 1.13
C ILE A 284 8.20 -17.79 0.77
N PHE A 285 7.75 -17.18 -0.33
CA PHE A 285 6.39 -17.32 -0.84
C PHE A 285 6.09 -18.76 -1.28
N GLY A 286 7.04 -19.41 -1.96
CA GLY A 286 6.98 -20.83 -2.31
C GLY A 286 6.83 -21.70 -1.07
N ALA A 287 7.68 -21.47 -0.06
CA ALA A 287 7.67 -22.26 1.16
C ALA A 287 6.34 -22.11 1.90
N GLY A 288 5.78 -20.90 1.92
CA GLY A 288 4.44 -20.63 2.45
C GLY A 288 3.34 -21.36 1.68
N ALA A 289 3.38 -21.34 0.35
CA ALA A 289 2.40 -22.02 -0.49
C ALA A 289 2.48 -23.54 -0.33
N PHE A 290 3.68 -24.10 -0.26
CA PHE A 290 3.89 -25.52 0.00
C PHE A 290 3.39 -25.91 1.40
N TYR A 291 3.69 -25.10 2.41
CA TYR A 291 3.18 -25.30 3.76
C TYR A 291 1.65 -25.31 3.79
N ALA A 292 0.98 -24.38 3.10
CA ALA A 292 -0.47 -24.38 2.96
C ALA A 292 -1.01 -25.69 2.35
N LEU A 293 -0.34 -26.26 1.34
CA LEU A 293 -0.71 -27.56 0.75
C LEU A 293 -0.56 -28.72 1.75
N VAL A 294 0.48 -28.69 2.58
CA VAL A 294 0.66 -29.67 3.66
C VAL A 294 -0.49 -29.55 4.67
N LEU A 295 -0.87 -28.33 5.08
CA LEU A 295 -1.99 -28.11 5.99
C LEU A 295 -3.32 -28.59 5.41
N VAL A 296 -3.60 -28.32 4.13
CA VAL A 296 -4.78 -28.84 3.44
C VAL A 296 -4.78 -30.36 3.44
N SER A 297 -3.63 -30.99 3.20
CA SER A 297 -3.49 -32.45 3.21
C SER A 297 -3.78 -33.03 4.60
N MET A 298 -3.20 -32.43 5.65
CA MET A 298 -3.50 -32.79 7.05
C MET A 298 -4.98 -32.62 7.39
N LEU A 299 -5.62 -31.58 6.86
CA LEU A 299 -7.05 -31.31 7.08
C LEU A 299 -7.95 -32.37 6.43
N MET A 300 -7.44 -33.21 5.52
CA MET A 300 -8.18 -34.35 4.97
C MET A 300 -7.96 -35.66 5.75
N LEU A 301 -7.01 -35.69 6.69
CA LEU A 301 -6.58 -36.90 7.39
C LEU A 301 -6.96 -36.91 8.88
N ASP A 302 -7.03 -38.08 9.50
CA ASP A 302 -7.16 -38.17 10.95
C ASP A 302 -5.86 -37.75 11.67
N PHE A 303 -5.98 -37.50 12.98
CA PHE A 303 -4.88 -36.95 13.78
C PHE A 303 -3.58 -37.76 13.66
N VAL A 304 -3.67 -39.09 13.72
CA VAL A 304 -2.50 -39.98 13.65
C VAL A 304 -1.79 -39.86 12.31
N ARG A 305 -2.54 -39.89 11.19
CA ARG A 305 -1.93 -39.76 9.86
C ARG A 305 -1.44 -38.34 9.57
N ALA A 306 -2.14 -37.31 10.07
CA ALA A 306 -1.70 -35.93 9.95
C ALA A 306 -0.38 -35.68 10.71
N ARG A 307 -0.24 -36.24 11.92
CA ARG A 307 1.01 -36.20 12.69
C ARG A 307 2.12 -37.01 12.00
N TRP A 308 1.78 -38.19 11.46
CA TRP A 308 2.72 -39.00 10.69
C TRP A 308 3.31 -38.25 9.49
N ILE A 309 2.54 -37.40 8.80
CA ILE A 309 3.08 -36.52 7.74
C ILE A 309 4.19 -35.63 8.31
N LEU A 310 3.93 -34.93 9.40
CA LEU A 310 4.92 -34.03 10.00
C LEU A 310 6.15 -34.80 10.50
N GLU A 311 5.97 -35.94 11.17
CA GLU A 311 7.06 -36.81 11.61
C GLU A 311 7.89 -37.33 10.42
N SER A 312 7.23 -37.63 9.30
CA SER A 312 7.92 -38.10 8.09
C SER A 312 8.71 -36.98 7.42
N LEU A 313 8.19 -35.76 7.39
CA LEU A 313 8.88 -34.62 6.78
C LEU A 313 10.01 -34.08 7.66
N LEU A 314 9.80 -34.09 8.97
CA LEU A 314 10.58 -33.31 9.93
C LEU A 314 11.38 -34.16 10.92
N GLY A 315 11.23 -35.49 10.88
CA GLY A 315 11.81 -36.39 11.86
C GLY A 315 11.06 -36.39 13.19
N ASP A 316 11.73 -36.74 14.28
CA ASP A 316 11.10 -36.79 15.60
C ASP A 316 10.67 -35.37 16.06
N ILE A 317 9.34 -35.15 16.08
CA ILE A 317 8.72 -33.92 16.57
C ILE A 317 8.26 -34.04 18.03
N GLY A 318 8.71 -35.07 18.75
CA GLY A 318 8.38 -35.35 20.15
C GLY A 318 7.13 -36.20 20.33
N SER A 319 6.53 -36.16 21.51
CA SER A 319 5.22 -36.77 21.80
C SER A 319 4.40 -35.87 22.72
N PHE A 320 3.07 -36.05 22.75
CA PHE A 320 2.20 -35.29 23.66
C PHE A 320 2.58 -35.47 25.14
N SER A 321 2.98 -36.68 25.54
CA SER A 321 3.47 -36.93 26.91
C SER A 321 4.80 -36.23 27.20
N SER A 322 5.69 -36.15 26.20
CA SER A 322 6.94 -35.37 26.33
C SER A 322 6.67 -33.87 26.34
N TYR A 323 5.58 -33.41 25.73
CA TYR A 323 5.14 -32.03 25.75
C TYR A 323 4.68 -31.65 27.16
N GLU A 324 3.68 -32.34 27.68
CA GLU A 324 3.05 -32.08 28.99
C GLU A 324 4.08 -32.08 30.12
N LYS A 325 4.94 -33.11 30.19
CA LYS A 325 6.01 -33.21 31.20
C LYS A 325 7.03 -32.07 31.12
N LYS A 326 7.35 -31.60 29.91
CA LYS A 326 8.31 -30.49 29.75
C LYS A 326 7.66 -29.15 30.08
N THR A 327 6.42 -28.95 29.69
CA THR A 327 5.67 -27.74 30.01
C THR A 327 5.51 -27.61 31.52
N GLU A 328 5.05 -28.65 32.21
CA GLU A 328 4.91 -28.63 33.68
C GLU A 328 6.26 -28.40 34.40
N ALA A 329 7.33 -29.08 33.97
CA ALA A 329 8.65 -28.89 34.58
C ALA A 329 9.21 -27.47 34.38
N ILE A 330 8.98 -26.86 33.22
CA ILE A 330 9.39 -25.47 32.94
C ILE A 330 8.55 -24.49 33.76
N LYS A 331 7.23 -24.72 33.90
CA LYS A 331 6.37 -23.89 34.75
C LYS A 331 6.86 -23.89 36.20
N GLU A 332 7.21 -25.05 36.73
CA GLU A 332 7.65 -25.19 38.12
C GLU A 332 9.06 -24.58 38.36
N ASP A 333 9.98 -24.73 37.41
CA ASP A 333 11.38 -24.27 37.52
C ASP A 333 11.55 -22.76 37.22
N VAL A 334 10.70 -22.18 36.35
CA VAL A 334 10.87 -20.81 35.83
C VAL A 334 9.86 -19.80 36.39
N MET A 335 8.60 -20.17 36.64
CA MET A 335 7.59 -19.19 37.12
C MET A 335 7.63 -18.98 38.64
N GLY A 336 8.02 -19.98 39.44
CA GLY A 336 8.04 -19.85 40.90
C GLY A 336 6.74 -19.31 41.51
N THR A 337 6.84 -18.58 42.62
CA THR A 337 5.71 -17.86 43.24
C THR A 337 5.60 -16.44 42.69
N CYS A 338 4.39 -15.97 42.36
CA CYS A 338 4.17 -14.60 41.88
C CYS A 338 4.42 -13.51 42.94
N SER A 339 4.70 -13.88 44.18
CA SER A 339 5.14 -12.98 45.26
C SER A 339 6.57 -12.46 45.05
N MET A 340 6.67 -11.21 44.58
CA MET A 340 7.94 -10.48 44.49
C MET A 340 8.08 -9.52 45.67
N THR A 341 9.03 -9.79 46.57
CA THR A 341 9.40 -8.85 47.65
C THR A 341 10.52 -7.93 47.17
N TRP A 342 10.67 -6.77 47.81
CA TRP A 342 11.75 -5.83 47.48
C TRP A 342 13.16 -6.44 47.58
N GLN A 343 13.33 -7.49 48.39
CA GLN A 343 14.60 -8.18 48.61
C GLN A 343 14.88 -9.25 47.55
N SER A 344 13.84 -9.94 47.06
CA SER A 344 13.97 -10.97 46.02
C SER A 344 13.90 -10.42 44.59
N ALA A 345 13.31 -9.24 44.39
CA ALA A 345 13.10 -8.63 43.08
C ALA A 345 14.36 -8.54 42.20
N PRO A 346 15.54 -8.09 42.70
CA PRO A 346 16.71 -7.95 41.84
C PRO A 346 17.19 -9.29 41.24
N GLN A 347 17.13 -10.37 42.03
CA GLN A 347 17.57 -11.70 41.59
C GLN A 347 16.57 -12.34 40.63
N VAL A 348 15.27 -12.20 40.90
CA VAL A 348 14.20 -12.70 40.02
C VAL A 348 14.27 -12.00 38.66
N LEU A 349 14.36 -10.67 38.65
CA LEU A 349 14.48 -9.89 37.41
C LEU A 349 15.77 -10.22 36.66
N PHE A 350 16.90 -10.40 37.35
CA PHE A 350 18.15 -10.80 36.71
C PHE A 350 18.03 -12.16 36.02
N ASN A 351 17.44 -13.15 36.68
CA ASN A 351 17.22 -14.47 36.10
C ASN A 351 16.28 -14.40 34.89
N GLN A 352 15.17 -13.66 34.97
CA GLN A 352 14.24 -13.54 33.85
C GLN A 352 14.85 -12.80 32.65
N ILE A 353 15.62 -11.73 32.87
CA ILE A 353 16.19 -10.93 31.78
C ILE A 353 17.37 -11.64 31.10
N PHE A 354 18.24 -12.30 31.88
CA PHE A 354 19.53 -12.81 31.37
C PHE A 354 19.62 -14.33 31.27
N MET A 355 18.85 -15.08 32.05
CA MET A 355 18.92 -16.55 32.08
C MET A 355 17.72 -17.19 31.39
N ALA A 356 16.54 -16.57 31.44
CA ALA A 356 15.36 -17.08 30.77
C ALA A 356 15.37 -16.71 29.27
N PRO A 357 14.93 -17.62 28.38
CA PRO A 357 14.87 -17.37 26.94
C PRO A 357 13.73 -16.42 26.54
N TRP A 358 12.75 -16.19 27.43
CA TRP A 358 11.49 -15.52 27.15
C TRP A 358 11.67 -14.02 26.88
N PHE A 359 12.37 -13.30 27.76
CA PHE A 359 12.63 -11.87 27.60
C PHE A 359 13.31 -11.54 26.26
N LEU A 360 14.33 -12.32 25.89
CA LEU A 360 15.01 -12.15 24.60
C LEU A 360 14.10 -12.48 23.41
N SER A 361 13.27 -13.51 23.55
CA SER A 361 12.31 -13.91 22.51
C SER A 361 11.25 -12.83 22.28
N HIS A 362 10.72 -12.23 23.35
CA HIS A 362 9.83 -11.06 23.28
C HIS A 362 10.52 -9.87 22.60
N ALA A 363 11.73 -9.52 23.04
CA ALA A 363 12.47 -8.41 22.45
C ALA A 363 12.75 -8.63 20.95
N LEU A 364 13.13 -9.84 20.53
CA LEU A 364 13.35 -10.18 19.12
C LEU A 364 12.05 -10.21 18.31
N GLY A 365 10.97 -10.72 18.88
CA GLY A 365 9.64 -10.72 18.26
C GLY A 365 9.14 -9.31 17.97
N TRP A 366 9.26 -8.41 18.96
CA TRP A 366 8.87 -7.00 18.81
C TRP A 366 9.81 -6.19 17.94
N MET A 367 11.11 -6.54 17.91
CA MET A 367 12.03 -6.04 16.89
C MET A 367 11.53 -6.41 15.48
N GLY A 368 11.18 -7.68 15.25
CA GLY A 368 10.63 -8.16 13.98
C GLY A 368 9.33 -7.46 13.58
N LYS A 369 8.37 -7.35 14.50
CA LYS A 369 7.11 -6.61 14.27
C LYS A 369 7.37 -5.15 13.90
N MET A 370 8.31 -4.49 14.59
CA MET A 370 8.68 -3.13 14.26
C MET A 370 9.35 -3.02 12.88
N MET A 371 10.08 -4.04 12.43
CA MET A 371 10.61 -4.12 11.07
C MET A 371 9.51 -4.31 10.01
N ILE A 372 8.46 -5.06 10.34
CA ILE A 372 7.30 -5.34 9.47
C ILE A 372 6.38 -4.12 9.36
N PHE A 373 5.84 -3.63 10.50
CA PHE A 373 4.80 -2.60 10.53
C PHE A 373 5.34 -1.18 10.56
N ARG A 374 6.55 -0.98 11.09
CA ARG A 374 7.32 0.27 11.07
C ARG A 374 6.62 1.50 11.65
N ASP A 375 5.67 1.26 12.53
CA ASP A 375 4.90 2.29 13.21
C ASP A 375 4.74 1.90 14.67
N TRP A 376 5.19 2.82 15.53
CA TRP A 376 5.18 2.64 16.98
C TRP A 376 3.77 2.50 17.54
N LYS A 377 2.77 3.17 16.96
CA LYS A 377 1.39 3.10 17.47
C LYS A 377 0.79 1.74 17.17
N VAL A 378 0.97 1.25 15.94
CA VAL A 378 0.50 -0.09 15.56
C VAL A 378 1.13 -1.15 16.45
N CYS A 379 2.46 -1.08 16.64
CA CYS A 379 3.16 -2.06 17.48
C CYS A 379 2.78 -1.94 18.96
N LEU A 380 2.66 -0.72 19.51
CA LEU A 380 2.32 -0.52 20.92
C LEU A 380 0.89 -1.00 21.23
N ILE A 381 -0.07 -0.69 20.35
CA ILE A 381 -1.45 -1.21 20.46
C ILE A 381 -1.43 -2.73 20.37
N GLY A 382 -0.67 -3.26 19.41
CA GLY A 382 -0.45 -4.69 19.27
C GLY A 382 0.09 -5.35 20.54
N ALA A 383 1.10 -4.74 21.17
CA ALA A 383 1.74 -5.27 22.37
C ALA A 383 0.74 -5.37 23.51
N PHE A 384 0.06 -4.27 23.82
CA PHE A 384 -0.95 -4.26 24.85
C PHE A 384 -2.10 -5.25 24.59
N LEU A 385 -2.55 -5.37 23.34
CA LEU A 385 -3.61 -6.32 22.98
C LEU A 385 -3.15 -7.77 23.04
N PHE A 386 -1.86 -8.05 22.85
CA PHE A 386 -1.32 -9.40 23.00
C PHE A 386 -1.34 -9.83 24.47
N GLU A 387 -0.92 -8.97 25.40
CA GLU A 387 -1.06 -9.23 26.86
C GLU A 387 -2.52 -9.46 27.26
N CYS A 388 -3.45 -8.70 26.68
CA CYS A 388 -4.88 -8.92 26.89
C CYS A 388 -5.31 -10.29 26.34
N THR A 389 -4.73 -10.72 25.22
CA THR A 389 -5.01 -12.03 24.60
C THR A 389 -4.49 -13.16 25.49
N GLU A 390 -3.31 -13.02 26.07
CA GLU A 390 -2.73 -13.98 27.01
C GLU A 390 -3.57 -14.09 28.28
N ALA A 391 -3.93 -12.95 28.88
CA ALA A 391 -4.83 -12.90 30.02
C ALA A 391 -6.20 -13.53 29.75
N THR A 392 -6.71 -13.40 28.52
CA THR A 392 -8.02 -13.94 28.11
C THR A 392 -7.94 -15.44 27.82
N LEU A 393 -6.82 -15.91 27.26
CA LEU A 393 -6.64 -17.27 26.78
C LEU A 393 -5.74 -18.13 27.69
N CYS A 394 -5.35 -17.68 28.89
CA CYS A 394 -4.52 -18.45 29.83
C CYS A 394 -5.11 -19.80 30.26
N TYR A 395 -6.44 -19.94 30.23
CA TYR A 395 -7.13 -21.21 30.48
C TYR A 395 -7.09 -22.16 29.27
N VAL A 396 -6.84 -21.61 28.09
CA VAL A 396 -6.79 -22.33 26.80
C VAL A 396 -5.34 -22.70 26.52
N CYS A 397 -4.43 -21.74 26.54
CA CYS A 397 -3.00 -21.98 26.42
C CYS A 397 -2.37 -21.87 27.81
N PRO A 398 -1.97 -22.99 28.45
CA PRO A 398 -1.29 -22.95 29.74
C PRO A 398 -0.04 -22.08 29.70
N GLU A 399 0.58 -21.91 28.53
CA GLU A 399 1.77 -21.09 28.32
C GLU A 399 1.53 -19.59 28.57
N PHE A 400 0.28 -19.12 28.46
CA PHE A 400 -0.09 -17.71 28.71
C PHE A 400 -0.37 -17.42 30.19
N GLU A 401 -0.23 -18.41 31.05
CA GLU A 401 -0.36 -18.23 32.49
C GLU A 401 0.93 -17.61 33.02
N GLU A 402 0.92 -16.30 33.28
CA GLU A 402 2.08 -15.55 33.74
C GLU A 402 1.75 -14.69 34.97
N CYS A 403 2.79 -14.21 35.65
CA CYS A 403 2.62 -13.28 36.77
C CYS A 403 2.34 -11.85 36.27
N TRP A 404 1.52 -11.10 37.00
CA TRP A 404 1.13 -9.73 36.61
C TRP A 404 2.33 -8.78 36.35
N TRP A 405 3.43 -8.95 37.10
CA TRP A 405 4.62 -8.12 36.96
C TRP A 405 5.46 -8.51 35.74
N ASP A 406 5.35 -9.75 35.26
CA ASP A 406 6.00 -10.22 34.06
C ASP A 406 5.35 -9.55 32.84
N SER A 407 4.04 -9.77 32.67
CA SER A 407 3.24 -9.20 31.58
C SER A 407 3.29 -7.66 31.52
N ILE A 408 3.16 -6.96 32.66
CA ILE A 408 3.20 -5.48 32.67
C ILE A 408 4.63 -4.95 32.58
N PHE A 409 5.52 -5.31 33.52
CA PHE A 409 6.80 -4.61 33.65
C PHE A 409 7.89 -5.20 32.77
N LEU A 410 8.02 -6.52 32.71
CA LEU A 410 9.06 -7.17 31.93
C LEU A 410 8.71 -7.23 30.45
N ASP A 411 7.52 -7.67 30.09
CA ASP A 411 7.15 -7.81 28.68
C ASP A 411 6.69 -6.49 28.09
N THR A 412 5.59 -5.91 28.57
CA THR A 412 5.04 -4.66 27.99
C THR A 412 6.04 -3.50 28.03
N PHE A 413 6.61 -3.18 29.19
CA PHE A 413 7.49 -2.01 29.35
C PHE A 413 9.00 -2.33 29.19
N GLY A 414 9.40 -3.59 29.28
CA GLY A 414 10.79 -4.02 29.11
C GLY A 414 11.07 -4.51 27.70
N ALA A 415 10.85 -5.81 27.46
CA ALA A 415 11.20 -6.53 26.24
C ALA A 415 10.53 -5.94 24.99
N ASN A 416 9.22 -5.66 25.06
CA ASN A 416 8.45 -5.19 23.90
C ASN A 416 8.94 -3.81 23.44
N LEU A 417 9.09 -2.86 24.38
CA LEU A 417 9.63 -1.52 24.08
C LEU A 417 11.08 -1.56 23.63
N LEU A 418 11.93 -2.39 24.25
CA LEU A 418 13.31 -2.59 23.83
C LEU A 418 13.38 -3.12 22.40
N GLY A 419 12.60 -4.16 22.08
CA GLY A 419 12.49 -4.73 20.76
C GLY A 419 12.08 -3.70 19.71
N MET A 420 11.02 -2.94 19.98
CA MET A 420 10.57 -1.85 19.10
C MET A 420 11.64 -0.76 18.91
N TRP A 421 12.38 -0.41 19.97
CA TRP A 421 13.49 0.53 19.89
C TRP A 421 14.62 0.01 18.99
N VAL A 422 15.06 -1.24 19.18
CA VAL A 422 16.09 -1.88 18.34
C VAL A 422 15.60 -1.97 16.89
N GLY A 423 14.38 -2.44 16.66
CA GLY A 423 13.80 -2.56 15.31
C GLY A 423 13.74 -1.23 14.57
N THR A 424 13.46 -0.13 15.28
CA THR A 424 13.50 1.23 14.72
C THR A 424 14.91 1.59 14.22
N HIS A 425 15.96 1.26 14.98
CA HIS A 425 17.33 1.53 14.56
C HIS A 425 17.78 0.64 13.40
N VAL A 426 17.39 -0.63 13.40
CA VAL A 426 17.64 -1.55 12.28
C VAL A 426 17.00 -1.00 11.00
N ASN A 427 15.73 -0.58 11.06
CA ASN A 427 15.03 0.07 9.93
C ASN A 427 15.77 1.33 9.44
N ARG A 428 16.22 2.20 10.35
CA ARG A 428 16.98 3.42 10.00
C ARG A 428 18.31 3.12 9.33
N TRP A 429 19.04 2.13 9.86
CA TRP A 429 20.30 1.68 9.29
C TRP A 429 20.10 1.16 7.86
N MET A 430 19.09 0.31 7.63
CA MET A 430 18.75 -0.22 6.31
C MET A 430 18.40 0.90 5.31
N VAL A 431 17.57 1.87 5.72
CA VAL A 431 17.20 3.03 4.86
C VAL A 431 18.44 3.87 4.52
N THR A 432 19.33 4.09 5.48
CA THR A 432 20.56 4.88 5.28
C THR A 432 21.55 4.15 4.36
N TYR A 433 21.67 2.83 4.52
CA TYR A 433 22.47 1.96 3.66
C TYR A 433 22.00 2.02 2.20
N SER A 434 20.69 1.88 1.96
CA SER A 434 20.11 1.99 0.61
C SER A 434 20.36 3.34 -0.07
N LYS A 435 20.35 4.44 0.68
CA LYS A 435 20.66 5.79 0.16
C LYS A 435 22.13 5.99 -0.21
N LYS A 436 23.07 5.24 0.40
CA LYS A 436 24.51 5.35 0.11
C LYS A 436 24.90 4.67 -1.21
N GLU A 437 24.22 3.60 -1.61
CA GLU A 437 24.51 2.92 -2.89
C GLU A 437 23.91 3.62 -4.11
N SER A 438 22.82 4.39 -3.94
CA SER A 438 22.16 5.11 -5.05
C SER A 438 22.98 6.29 -5.60
N SER A 439 23.99 6.77 -4.87
CA SER A 439 24.89 7.85 -5.33
C SER A 439 25.99 7.37 -6.30
N VAL A 440 26.18 6.05 -6.46
CA VAL A 440 27.23 5.45 -7.31
C VAL A 440 26.84 5.42 -8.81
N ILE A 441 25.56 5.66 -9.14
CA ILE A 441 25.06 5.64 -10.53
C ILE A 441 24.63 7.05 -10.93
N LYS A 442 25.60 7.89 -11.28
CA LYS A 442 25.37 9.28 -11.74
C LYS A 442 25.78 9.56 -13.20
N GLY A 443 26.05 8.53 -13.99
CA GLY A 443 26.44 8.70 -15.40
C GLY A 443 25.60 7.85 -16.34
N GLY A 444 24.84 8.52 -17.22
CA GLY A 444 24.36 8.01 -18.50
C GLY A 444 23.33 6.87 -18.47
N ASP A 445 22.21 7.08 -19.16
CA ASP A 445 21.17 6.08 -19.47
C ASP A 445 20.37 5.53 -18.28
N LYS A 446 19.23 6.19 -18.07
CA LYS A 446 18.13 5.82 -17.18
C LYS A 446 17.58 4.41 -17.52
N LYS A 447 18.20 3.36 -16.98
CA LYS A 447 17.48 2.13 -16.62
C LYS A 447 16.93 2.29 -15.21
N VAL A 448 15.70 2.82 -15.18
CA VAL A 448 14.90 3.02 -13.97
C VAL A 448 14.39 1.67 -13.46
N ILE A 449 15.19 0.98 -12.64
CA ILE A 449 14.65 0.19 -11.53
C ILE A 449 15.53 0.55 -10.34
N SER A 450 15.07 1.52 -9.57
CA SER A 450 15.80 1.97 -8.41
C SER A 450 15.97 0.79 -7.45
N ARG A 451 17.23 0.49 -7.09
CA ARG A 451 17.59 -0.29 -5.89
C ARG A 451 17.17 0.42 -4.57
N ALA A 452 16.21 1.36 -4.65
CA ALA A 452 15.56 2.06 -3.56
C ALA A 452 14.30 1.35 -3.04
N GLN A 453 13.91 0.21 -3.62
CA GLN A 453 12.87 -0.69 -3.07
C GLN A 453 13.37 -1.54 -1.88
N ALA A 454 14.56 -1.26 -1.36
CA ALA A 454 15.04 -1.86 -0.11
C ALA A 454 14.19 -1.30 1.05
N TRP A 455 13.18 -2.08 1.44
CA TRP A 455 12.37 -1.87 2.64
C TRP A 455 11.72 -0.49 2.69
N GLY A 456 10.82 -0.24 1.73
CA GLY A 456 9.80 0.80 1.80
C GLY A 456 10.34 2.22 1.83
N ALA A 457 11.33 2.58 1.01
CA ALA A 457 11.56 4.01 0.74
C ALA A 457 10.23 4.69 0.35
N LYS A 458 10.04 5.96 0.75
CA LYS A 458 8.86 6.79 0.40
C LYS A 458 8.56 6.64 -1.10
N LEU A 459 7.55 5.84 -1.43
CA LEU A 459 6.97 5.79 -2.76
C LEU A 459 5.75 6.73 -2.72
N ASP A 460 6.01 7.99 -3.07
CA ASP A 460 5.02 8.70 -3.88
C ASP A 460 5.08 8.07 -5.27
N TRP A 461 3.93 7.68 -5.81
CA TRP A 461 3.78 7.15 -7.17
C TRP A 461 4.26 8.12 -8.27
N ALA A 462 4.58 9.38 -7.93
CA ALA A 462 5.21 10.39 -8.79
C ALA A 462 6.57 10.94 -8.27
N GLY A 463 7.15 10.40 -7.20
CA GLY A 463 8.47 10.83 -6.72
C GLY A 463 8.58 12.26 -6.15
N LYS A 464 7.48 12.91 -5.75
CA LYS A 464 7.48 14.13 -4.92
C LYS A 464 7.26 13.74 -3.45
N ALA A 465 8.13 14.22 -2.56
CA ALA A 465 7.92 14.08 -1.12
C ALA A 465 6.62 14.80 -0.73
N GLY A 466 5.56 14.05 -0.40
CA GLY A 466 4.35 14.64 0.18
C GLY A 466 4.74 15.48 1.40
N ARG A 467 4.49 16.79 1.34
CA ARG A 467 4.64 17.67 2.50
C ARG A 467 3.68 17.15 3.57
N ALA A 468 4.21 16.89 4.77
CA ALA A 468 3.36 16.67 5.93
C ALA A 468 2.39 17.85 6.05
N THR A 469 1.11 17.57 6.31
CA THR A 469 0.14 18.63 6.61
C THR A 469 0.58 19.40 7.85
N ASP A 470 0.19 20.66 7.97
CA ASP A 470 0.66 21.54 9.05
C ASP A 470 0.30 20.99 10.45
N THR A 471 -0.76 20.19 10.54
CA THR A 471 -1.18 19.45 11.75
C THR A 471 -0.29 18.24 12.06
N GLU A 472 0.16 17.47 11.06
CA GLU A 472 1.07 16.32 11.24
C GLU A 472 2.46 16.77 11.72
N LYS A 473 2.91 17.94 11.25
CA LYS A 473 4.20 18.53 11.68
C LYS A 473 4.16 18.96 13.14
N LEU A 474 3.07 19.58 13.57
CA LEU A 474 2.87 20.00 14.96
C LEU A 474 2.84 18.80 15.92
N ALA A 475 2.14 17.72 15.55
CA ALA A 475 2.11 16.50 16.34
C ALA A 475 3.49 15.83 16.46
N SER A 476 4.26 15.79 15.37
CA SER A 476 5.63 15.25 15.37
C SER A 476 6.61 16.07 16.21
N ALA A 477 6.39 17.39 16.29
CA ALA A 477 7.21 18.30 17.08
C ALA A 477 6.88 18.25 18.58
N LEU A 478 5.80 17.58 19.01
CA LEU A 478 5.35 17.51 20.41
C LEU A 478 5.46 16.10 21.02
N ASN A 479 5.52 15.04 20.21
CA ASN A 479 5.56 13.66 20.68
C ASN A 479 6.92 12.98 20.40
N PRO A 480 7.67 12.54 21.44
CA PRO A 480 8.98 11.89 21.28
C PRO A 480 8.93 10.50 20.58
N LEU A 481 7.74 9.94 20.34
CA LEU A 481 7.55 8.64 19.67
C LEU A 481 7.30 8.75 18.16
N ILE A 482 7.19 9.97 17.61
CA ILE A 482 6.99 10.17 16.17
C ILE A 482 8.35 10.38 15.52
N HIS A 483 8.96 9.27 15.09
CA HIS A 483 10.26 9.31 14.44
C HIS A 483 10.26 8.49 13.14
N ASP A 484 10.47 9.18 12.02
CA ASP A 484 10.22 8.77 10.63
C ASP A 484 10.89 7.44 10.23
N SER A 485 10.08 6.42 9.92
CA SER A 485 10.45 5.28 9.07
C SER A 485 9.25 4.77 8.25
N THR A 486 8.92 5.53 7.21
CA THR A 486 8.31 5.07 5.95
C THR A 486 6.83 4.65 5.88
N TYR A 487 6.23 3.97 6.85
CA TYR A 487 4.78 3.68 6.84
C TYR A 487 4.01 4.68 7.70
N LYS A 488 3.04 5.35 7.09
CA LYS A 488 2.08 6.23 7.79
C LYS A 488 0.73 5.55 7.81
N TRP A 489 0.49 4.70 8.81
CA TRP A 489 -0.80 4.02 8.95
C TRP A 489 -1.93 5.00 9.24
N SER A 490 -1.62 6.08 9.97
CA SER A 490 -2.57 7.14 10.31
C SER A 490 -3.88 6.55 10.82
N ILE A 491 -3.80 5.68 11.83
CA ILE A 491 -4.90 4.86 12.38
C ILE A 491 -6.18 5.68 12.52
N MET A 492 -6.03 6.89 13.07
CA MET A 492 -7.15 7.76 13.36
C MET A 492 -7.62 8.57 12.14
N ALA A 493 -7.08 8.48 10.92
CA ALA A 493 -7.46 9.44 9.87
C ALA A 493 -8.90 9.36 9.39
N SER A 494 -9.54 8.19 9.53
CA SER A 494 -10.96 8.00 9.25
C SER A 494 -11.47 6.71 9.92
N PRO A 495 -12.80 6.54 10.12
CA PRO A 495 -13.36 5.29 10.62
C PRO A 495 -12.99 4.06 9.78
N LEU A 496 -12.97 4.21 8.45
CA LEU A 496 -12.58 3.13 7.54
C LEU A 496 -11.11 2.75 7.72
N ARG A 497 -10.22 3.74 7.79
CA ARG A 497 -8.79 3.52 8.02
C ARG A 497 -8.52 2.88 9.38
N MET A 498 -9.24 3.32 10.40
CA MET A 498 -9.18 2.73 11.74
C MET A 498 -9.60 1.26 11.71
N MET A 499 -10.69 0.92 11.02
CA MET A 499 -11.14 -0.46 10.84
C MET A 499 -10.12 -1.29 10.04
N GLN A 500 -9.56 -0.76 8.96
CA GLN A 500 -8.56 -1.45 8.13
C GLN A 500 -7.25 -1.75 8.89
N VAL A 501 -6.79 -0.80 9.71
CA VAL A 501 -5.63 -1.04 10.59
C VAL A 501 -6.01 -1.95 11.76
N GLY A 502 -7.24 -1.87 12.26
CA GLY A 502 -7.79 -2.81 13.24
C GLY A 502 -7.79 -4.25 12.73
N VAL A 503 -8.17 -4.48 11.47
CA VAL A 503 -8.09 -5.81 10.82
C VAL A 503 -6.64 -6.28 10.69
N LEU A 504 -5.69 -5.39 10.41
CA LEU A 504 -4.26 -5.73 10.38
C LEU A 504 -3.76 -6.20 11.76
N ILE A 505 -4.09 -5.44 12.81
CA ILE A 505 -3.70 -5.76 14.20
C ILE A 505 -4.38 -7.06 14.65
N GLY A 506 -5.69 -7.21 14.38
CA GLY A 506 -6.41 -8.44 14.69
C GLY A 506 -5.86 -9.66 13.94
N GLY A 507 -5.47 -9.49 12.67
CA GLY A 507 -4.83 -10.55 11.89
C GLY A 507 -3.45 -10.94 12.44
N MET A 508 -2.66 -9.96 12.92
CA MET A 508 -1.41 -10.23 13.63
C MET A 508 -1.67 -11.07 14.89
N LEU A 509 -2.57 -10.61 15.78
CA LEU A 509 -2.91 -11.34 17.01
C LEU A 509 -3.41 -12.75 16.70
N PHE A 510 -4.24 -12.91 15.66
CA PHE A 510 -4.76 -14.21 15.24
C PHE A 510 -3.66 -15.18 14.80
N ILE A 511 -2.68 -14.71 14.02
CA ILE A 511 -1.52 -15.53 13.60
C ILE A 511 -0.68 -15.94 14.83
N GLU A 512 -0.48 -15.03 15.77
CA GLU A 512 0.29 -15.30 16.98
C GLU A 512 -0.41 -16.31 17.87
N THR A 513 -1.69 -16.13 18.15
CA THR A 513 -2.49 -17.09 18.92
C THR A 513 -2.47 -18.47 18.25
N ASN A 514 -2.65 -18.54 16.93
CA ASN A 514 -2.57 -19.82 16.20
C ASN A 514 -1.22 -20.52 16.37
N THR A 515 -0.14 -19.76 16.58
CA THR A 515 1.19 -20.35 16.82
C THR A 515 1.21 -21.20 18.10
N PHE A 516 0.58 -20.72 19.17
CA PHE A 516 0.46 -21.46 20.43
C PHE A 516 -0.60 -22.57 20.33
N LEU A 517 -1.74 -22.29 19.70
CA LEU A 517 -2.81 -23.27 19.52
C LEU A 517 -2.35 -24.50 18.73
N MET A 518 -1.58 -24.30 17.65
CA MET A 518 -1.06 -25.39 16.82
C MET A 518 -0.06 -26.27 17.58
N MET A 519 0.77 -25.65 18.42
CA MET A 519 1.72 -26.36 19.27
C MET A 519 1.00 -27.30 20.25
N ASN A 520 -0.01 -26.78 20.95
CA ASN A 520 -0.87 -27.53 21.87
C ASN A 520 -1.70 -28.60 21.15
N THR A 521 -2.19 -28.30 19.94
CA THR A 521 -3.05 -29.21 19.19
C THR A 521 -2.32 -30.42 18.66
N ILE A 522 -1.18 -30.20 18.02
CA ILE A 522 -0.42 -31.29 17.46
C ILE A 522 0.33 -32.02 18.57
N GLY A 523 0.69 -31.34 19.66
CA GLY A 523 1.50 -31.90 20.76
C GLY A 523 2.98 -31.92 20.38
N ILE A 524 3.50 -30.74 20.00
CA ILE A 524 4.90 -30.55 19.61
C ILE A 524 5.59 -29.70 20.70
N PRO A 525 6.74 -30.11 21.27
CA PRO A 525 7.48 -29.31 22.26
C PRO A 525 7.78 -27.89 21.80
N HIS A 526 7.73 -26.92 22.72
CA HIS A 526 8.02 -25.50 22.44
C HIS A 526 9.34 -25.30 21.71
N ASP A 527 10.41 -25.93 22.21
CA ASP A 527 11.77 -25.80 21.65
C ASP A 527 12.00 -26.59 20.34
N SER A 528 10.95 -27.24 19.81
CA SER A 528 11.06 -27.98 18.56
C SER A 528 11.54 -27.10 17.42
N TRP A 529 12.35 -27.68 16.55
CA TRP A 529 12.80 -27.00 15.34
C TRP A 529 11.63 -26.66 14.41
N TYR A 530 10.56 -27.46 14.42
CA TYR A 530 9.34 -27.20 13.64
C TYR A 530 8.70 -25.86 14.02
N ASN A 531 8.51 -25.61 15.32
CA ASN A 531 7.94 -24.34 15.78
C ASN A 531 8.82 -23.15 15.37
N LYS A 532 10.14 -23.29 15.49
CA LYS A 532 11.11 -22.26 15.06
C LYS A 532 11.04 -22.01 13.55
N ALA A 533 10.98 -23.06 12.74
CA ALA A 533 10.89 -22.95 11.28
C ALA A 533 9.55 -22.34 10.84
N ARG A 534 8.44 -22.74 11.46
CA ARG A 534 7.11 -22.18 11.20
C ARG A 534 7.04 -20.70 11.56
N LEU A 535 7.58 -20.32 12.73
CA LEU A 535 7.64 -18.93 13.17
C LEU A 535 8.53 -18.09 12.24
N ALA A 536 9.67 -18.61 11.79
CA ALA A 536 10.51 -17.95 10.81
C ALA A 536 9.80 -17.75 9.46
N LEU A 537 9.06 -18.77 8.99
CA LEU A 537 8.28 -18.69 7.77
C LEU A 537 7.23 -17.57 7.83
N PHE A 538 6.43 -17.51 8.91
CA PHE A 538 5.49 -16.41 9.12
C PHE A 538 6.20 -15.06 9.26
N GLY A 539 7.28 -15.00 10.05
CA GLY A 539 8.06 -13.78 10.25
C GLY A 539 8.54 -13.17 8.93
N PHE A 540 9.06 -13.99 8.02
CA PHE A 540 9.47 -13.53 6.68
C PHE A 540 8.29 -13.27 5.75
N LEU A 541 7.28 -14.14 5.70
CA LEU A 541 6.12 -13.98 4.79
C LEU A 541 5.27 -12.76 5.14
N CYS A 542 5.19 -12.40 6.42
CA CYS A 542 4.48 -11.22 6.89
C CYS A 542 5.11 -9.90 6.42
N VAL A 543 6.40 -9.88 6.05
CA VAL A 543 7.08 -8.67 5.54
C VAL A 543 6.44 -8.18 4.22
N PRO A 544 6.41 -8.97 3.13
CA PRO A 544 5.70 -8.57 1.92
C PRO A 544 4.19 -8.46 2.13
N ALA A 545 3.58 -9.30 2.97
CA ALA A 545 2.14 -9.23 3.25
C ALA A 545 1.71 -7.90 3.89
N ALA A 546 2.44 -7.41 4.89
CA ALA A 546 2.15 -6.13 5.53
C ALA A 546 2.36 -4.95 4.57
N ALA A 547 3.36 -5.04 3.68
CA ALA A 547 3.57 -4.06 2.63
C ALA A 547 2.41 -4.01 1.63
N GLU A 548 1.92 -5.18 1.20
CA GLU A 548 0.75 -5.30 0.33
C GLU A 548 -0.52 -4.77 1.00
N TRP A 549 -0.71 -5.04 2.29
CA TRP A 549 -1.83 -4.50 3.05
C TRP A 549 -1.77 -2.98 3.17
N TYR A 550 -0.58 -2.42 3.44
CA TYR A 550 -0.40 -0.97 3.47
C TYR A 550 -0.80 -0.30 2.14
N VAL A 551 -0.36 -0.88 1.02
CA VAL A 551 -0.72 -0.40 -0.32
C VAL A 551 -2.22 -0.50 -0.57
N TYR A 552 -2.85 -1.61 -0.17
CA TYR A 552 -4.30 -1.79 -0.26
C TYR A 552 -5.08 -0.70 0.51
N VAL A 553 -4.66 -0.39 1.74
CA VAL A 553 -5.27 0.66 2.57
C VAL A 553 -5.14 2.03 1.91
N GLU A 554 -3.95 2.36 1.38
CA GLU A 554 -3.70 3.62 0.68
C GLU A 554 -4.51 3.75 -0.62
N GLN A 555 -4.63 2.67 -1.40
CA GLN A 555 -5.44 2.64 -2.61
C GLN A 555 -6.92 2.87 -2.31
N THR A 556 -7.45 2.19 -1.28
CA THR A 556 -8.85 2.35 -0.85
C THR A 556 -9.12 3.82 -0.48
N SER A 557 -8.16 4.47 0.17
CA SER A 557 -8.27 5.86 0.61
C SER A 557 -8.22 6.88 -0.54
N LYS A 558 -7.49 6.61 -1.63
CA LYS A 558 -7.22 7.58 -2.71
C LYS A 558 -8.02 7.35 -3.99
N ALA A 559 -8.21 6.10 -4.39
CA ALA A 559 -8.81 5.71 -5.66
C ALA A 559 -10.23 5.14 -5.53
N GLY A 560 -10.74 4.97 -4.31
CA GLY A 560 -12.02 4.32 -4.03
C GLY A 560 -11.90 2.80 -3.93
N ALA A 561 -12.87 2.16 -3.25
CA ALA A 561 -12.82 0.73 -2.89
C ALA A 561 -12.81 -0.21 -4.12
N ASP A 562 -13.41 0.19 -5.23
CA ASP A 562 -13.61 -0.67 -6.41
C ASP A 562 -12.30 -1.05 -7.14
N VAL A 563 -11.20 -0.35 -6.87
CA VAL A 563 -9.90 -0.53 -7.53
C VAL A 563 -8.88 -1.21 -6.60
N ALA A 564 -9.12 -1.23 -5.29
CA ALA A 564 -8.18 -1.72 -4.30
C ALA A 564 -8.18 -3.26 -4.26
N ARG A 565 -6.99 -3.87 -4.37
CA ARG A 565 -6.83 -5.33 -4.27
C ARG A 565 -5.71 -5.70 -3.30
N ILE A 566 -5.98 -6.71 -2.49
CA ILE A 566 -5.00 -7.32 -1.60
C ILE A 566 -4.02 -8.15 -2.46
N GLY A 567 -2.73 -8.04 -2.15
CA GLY A 567 -1.68 -8.75 -2.88
C GLY A 567 -1.60 -10.25 -2.54
N PRO A 568 -0.82 -11.02 -3.32
CA PRO A 568 -0.74 -12.47 -3.19
C PRO A 568 -0.09 -12.94 -1.88
N ALA A 569 0.95 -12.26 -1.37
CA ALA A 569 1.59 -12.66 -0.12
C ALA A 569 0.63 -12.47 1.08
N CYS A 570 -0.15 -11.38 1.08
CA CYS A 570 -1.16 -11.16 2.09
C CYS A 570 -2.28 -12.21 2.04
N TRP A 571 -2.78 -12.56 0.85
CA TRP A 571 -3.73 -13.66 0.70
C TRP A 571 -3.18 -15.00 1.20
N LEU A 572 -1.92 -15.29 0.90
CA LEU A 572 -1.27 -16.52 1.36
C LEU A 572 -1.14 -16.56 2.89
N CYS A 573 -0.69 -15.48 3.53
CA CYS A 573 -0.65 -15.36 5.00
C CYS A 573 -2.02 -15.62 5.62
N ILE A 574 -3.07 -14.96 5.11
CA ILE A 574 -4.45 -15.15 5.61
C ILE A 574 -4.88 -16.60 5.44
N SER A 575 -4.61 -17.20 4.28
CA SER A 575 -4.98 -18.58 3.98
C SER A 575 -4.31 -19.57 4.93
N ILE A 576 -3.00 -19.42 5.17
CA ILE A 576 -2.27 -20.28 6.12
C ILE A 576 -2.86 -20.13 7.52
N ALA A 577 -3.07 -18.90 7.99
CA ALA A 577 -3.63 -18.65 9.32
C ALA A 577 -5.02 -19.31 9.49
N LEU A 578 -5.88 -19.20 8.48
CA LEU A 578 -7.19 -19.86 8.51
C LEU A 578 -7.07 -21.39 8.50
N LEU A 579 -6.16 -21.95 7.69
CA LEU A 579 -5.93 -23.40 7.63
C LEU A 579 -5.41 -23.96 8.95
N GLU A 580 -4.47 -23.27 9.61
CA GLU A 580 -4.00 -23.64 10.95
C GLU A 580 -5.15 -23.62 11.96
N HIS A 581 -5.98 -22.57 11.92
CA HIS A 581 -7.13 -22.49 12.79
C HIS A 581 -8.17 -23.60 12.53
N CYS A 582 -8.38 -23.97 11.26
CA CYS A 582 -9.21 -25.13 10.92
C CYS A 582 -8.63 -26.44 11.46
N LEU A 583 -7.31 -26.62 11.44
CA LEU A 583 -6.66 -27.80 12.02
C LEU A 583 -6.80 -27.84 13.54
N PHE A 584 -6.67 -26.69 14.21
CA PHE A 584 -6.96 -26.55 15.64
C PHE A 584 -8.35 -27.10 15.97
N TRP A 585 -9.39 -26.64 15.27
CA TRP A 585 -10.77 -27.09 15.50
C TRP A 585 -11.00 -28.55 15.10
N LYS A 586 -10.34 -29.04 14.04
CA LYS A 586 -10.46 -30.43 13.61
C LYS A 586 -9.87 -31.40 14.63
N PHE A 587 -8.70 -31.07 15.16
CA PHE A 587 -7.96 -31.91 16.09
C PHE A 587 -8.08 -31.41 17.52
N PHE A 588 -9.20 -30.75 17.82
CA PHE A 588 -9.47 -30.11 19.11
C PHE A 588 -9.09 -31.06 20.26
N PRO A 589 -8.08 -30.73 21.08
CA PRO A 589 -7.51 -31.73 21.98
C PRO A 589 -8.46 -32.05 23.13
N LYS A 590 -8.48 -33.32 23.55
CA LYS A 590 -9.47 -33.79 24.56
C LYS A 590 -9.29 -33.15 25.94
N HIS A 591 -8.06 -32.77 26.32
CA HIS A 591 -7.81 -32.06 27.57
C HIS A 591 -8.47 -30.67 27.56
N PHE A 592 -8.63 -30.02 26.41
CA PHE A 592 -9.41 -28.79 26.28
C PHE A 592 -10.88 -29.01 26.56
N VAL A 593 -11.46 -30.21 26.32
CA VAL A 593 -12.89 -30.44 26.55
C VAL A 593 -13.24 -30.35 28.05
N ALA A 594 -12.34 -30.80 28.93
CA ALA A 594 -12.51 -30.68 30.37
C ALA A 594 -12.42 -29.22 30.85
N GLU A 595 -11.55 -28.42 30.23
CA GLU A 595 -11.48 -26.97 30.46
C GLU A 595 -12.62 -26.22 29.74
N LEU A 596 -13.18 -26.79 28.66
CA LEU A 596 -14.31 -26.24 27.92
C LEU A 596 -15.57 -26.26 28.77
N ASP A 597 -15.71 -27.17 29.73
CA ASP A 597 -16.82 -27.13 30.69
C ASP A 597 -16.69 -25.98 31.70
N LYS A 598 -15.45 -25.56 32.02
CA LYS A 598 -15.22 -24.26 32.68
C LYS A 598 -15.52 -23.09 31.73
N LEU A 599 -15.30 -23.29 30.43
CA LEU A 599 -15.59 -22.35 29.35
C LEU A 599 -17.08 -22.35 28.88
N HIS A 600 -17.88 -23.35 29.22
CA HIS A 600 -19.33 -23.38 28.96
C HIS A 600 -20.03 -22.36 29.86
N GLY A 601 -19.44 -22.04 31.01
CA GLY A 601 -19.75 -20.84 31.80
C GLY A 601 -19.38 -19.52 31.11
N TRP A 602 -18.69 -19.55 29.96
CA TRP A 602 -18.12 -18.42 29.19
C TRP A 602 -18.82 -18.14 27.85
N ILE A 603 -19.73 -19.01 27.37
CA ILE A 603 -20.67 -18.59 26.29
C ILE A 603 -21.46 -17.36 26.78
N LEU A 604 -21.68 -17.28 28.08
CA LEU A 604 -21.89 -16.03 28.81
C LEU A 604 -20.52 -15.53 29.28
N ILE A 605 -19.85 -14.67 28.52
CA ILE A 605 -18.67 -13.93 29.02
C ILE A 605 -19.03 -13.48 30.45
N PRO A 606 -18.23 -13.78 31.50
CA PRO A 606 -18.57 -13.47 32.88
C PRO A 606 -19.09 -12.04 32.94
N THR A 607 -20.26 -11.80 33.55
CA THR A 607 -20.96 -10.52 33.42
C THR A 607 -20.05 -9.33 33.72
N ASP A 608 -19.13 -9.47 34.67
CA ASP A 608 -18.10 -8.47 34.96
C ASP A 608 -17.15 -8.20 33.78
N THR A 609 -16.61 -9.25 33.15
CA THR A 609 -15.76 -9.16 31.95
C THR A 609 -16.52 -8.62 30.74
N LEU A 610 -17.78 -9.06 30.54
CA LEU A 610 -18.63 -8.63 29.43
C LEU A 610 -19.00 -7.16 29.56
N VAL A 611 -19.41 -6.74 30.77
CA VAL A 611 -19.74 -5.35 31.07
C VAL A 611 -18.53 -4.46 30.87
N LYS A 612 -17.32 -4.88 31.28
CA LYS A 612 -16.07 -4.16 31.01
C LYS A 612 -15.82 -3.99 29.50
N HIS A 613 -15.94 -5.06 28.71
CA HIS A 613 -15.75 -5.01 27.25
C HIS A 613 -16.82 -4.16 26.55
N LEU A 614 -18.09 -4.29 26.91
CA LEU A 614 -19.19 -3.50 26.35
C LEU A 614 -19.05 -2.02 26.71
N SER A 615 -18.63 -1.72 27.94
CA SER A 615 -18.38 -0.34 28.40
C SER A 615 -17.20 0.29 27.65
N ALA A 616 -16.09 -0.43 27.51
CA ALA A 616 -14.95 -0.01 26.71
C ALA A 616 -15.36 0.23 25.24
N SER A 617 -16.10 -0.71 24.65
CA SER A 617 -16.59 -0.61 23.27
C SER A 617 -17.54 0.56 23.07
N LEU A 618 -18.46 0.81 24.01
CA LEU A 618 -19.39 1.93 23.95
C LEU A 618 -18.66 3.27 24.06
N LEU A 619 -17.71 3.41 24.98
CA LEU A 619 -16.88 4.60 25.13
C LEU A 619 -16.04 4.85 23.87
N PHE A 620 -15.46 3.81 23.30
CA PHE A 620 -14.68 3.89 22.06
C PHE A 620 -15.55 4.28 20.86
N LEU A 621 -16.71 3.66 20.68
CA LEU A 621 -17.65 3.99 19.59
C LEU A 621 -18.19 5.41 19.74
N THR A 622 -18.47 5.84 20.97
CA THR A 622 -18.89 7.21 21.27
C THR A 622 -17.79 8.21 20.95
N TRP A 623 -16.55 7.94 21.37
CA TRP A 623 -15.37 8.71 21.00
C TRP A 623 -15.22 8.78 19.48
N ALA A 624 -15.29 7.65 18.78
CA ALA A 624 -15.12 7.60 17.32
C ALA A 624 -16.22 8.41 16.60
N PHE A 625 -17.48 8.29 17.02
CA PHE A 625 -18.57 9.09 16.47
C PHE A 625 -18.33 10.59 16.68
N LEU A 626 -18.04 11.01 17.92
CA LEU A 626 -17.77 12.42 18.22
C LEU A 626 -16.56 12.93 17.42
N ARG A 627 -15.45 12.18 17.42
CA ARG A 627 -14.21 12.55 16.76
C ARG A 627 -14.36 12.69 15.24
N TYR A 628 -15.06 11.77 14.59
CA TYR A 628 -15.12 11.72 13.12
C TYR A 628 -16.35 12.38 12.51
N LYS A 629 -17.49 12.44 13.21
CA LYS A 629 -18.73 13.00 12.68
C LYS A 629 -19.09 14.36 13.27
N VAL A 630 -18.69 14.65 14.51
CA VAL A 630 -19.05 15.91 15.19
C VAL A 630 -17.91 16.94 15.12
N PHE A 631 -16.68 16.56 15.46
CA PHE A 631 -15.55 17.50 15.58
C PHE A 631 -14.59 17.52 14.37
N GLY A 632 -14.53 16.43 13.60
CA GLY A 632 -13.71 16.34 12.38
C GLY A 632 -12.21 16.04 12.64
N TYR A 633 -11.50 15.61 11.59
CA TYR A 633 -10.09 15.20 11.67
C TYR A 633 -9.14 16.37 11.37
N GLY A 634 -9.15 17.41 12.21
CA GLY A 634 -8.27 18.56 12.10
C GLY A 634 -8.90 19.86 12.57
N VAL A 635 -8.06 20.90 12.74
CA VAL A 635 -8.58 22.26 12.88
C VAL A 635 -9.36 22.57 11.62
N ASN A 636 -10.65 22.86 11.78
CA ASN A 636 -11.54 23.11 10.65
C ASN A 636 -11.21 24.52 10.16
N GLU A 637 -10.52 24.63 9.02
CA GLU A 637 -10.19 25.95 8.46
C GLU A 637 -11.41 26.64 7.83
N GLU A 638 -12.50 25.89 7.66
CA GLU A 638 -13.82 26.41 7.28
C GLU A 638 -14.36 27.29 8.41
N GLY A 639 -14.15 28.61 8.26
CA GLY A 639 -14.51 29.62 9.26
C GLY A 639 -13.37 30.58 9.60
N LEU A 640 -12.12 30.26 9.24
CA LEU A 640 -10.99 31.16 9.42
C LEU A 640 -10.95 32.20 8.30
N ASN A 641 -10.84 33.48 8.67
CA ASN A 641 -10.59 34.53 7.70
C ASN A 641 -9.14 34.45 7.16
N ALA A 642 -8.86 35.14 6.04
CA ALA A 642 -7.54 35.08 5.38
C ALA A 642 -6.37 35.51 6.29
N LYS A 643 -6.64 36.38 7.27
CA LYS A 643 -5.64 36.87 8.24
C LYS A 643 -5.29 35.79 9.28
N GLU A 644 -6.30 35.10 9.80
CA GLU A 644 -6.14 33.98 10.74
C GLU A 644 -5.41 32.81 10.10
N ARG A 645 -5.71 32.46 8.83
CA ARG A 645 -4.96 31.42 8.10
C ARG A 645 -3.48 31.78 7.92
N LYS A 646 -3.18 33.03 7.57
CA LYS A 646 -1.78 33.52 7.49
C LYS A 646 -1.08 33.46 8.84
N GLN A 647 -1.79 33.75 9.93
CA GLN A 647 -1.26 33.69 11.29
C GLN A 647 -0.93 32.25 11.70
N VAL A 648 -1.84 31.30 11.48
CA VAL A 648 -1.60 29.86 11.73
C VAL A 648 -0.40 29.35 10.91
N LYS A 649 -0.32 29.66 9.61
CA LYS A 649 0.82 29.30 8.74
C LYS A 649 2.15 29.92 9.22
N LYS A 650 2.13 31.15 9.74
CA LYS A 650 3.32 31.84 10.27
C LYS A 650 3.81 31.19 11.57
N VAL A 651 2.91 30.80 12.45
CA VAL A 651 3.23 30.09 13.71
C VAL A 651 3.90 28.74 13.39
N VAL A 652 3.34 27.96 12.45
CA VAL A 652 3.92 26.67 12.00
C VAL A 652 5.35 26.87 11.44
N LYS A 653 5.57 27.89 10.62
CA LYS A 653 6.89 28.21 10.06
C LYS A 653 7.91 28.67 11.11
N ASN A 654 7.46 29.37 12.16
CA ASN A 654 8.32 29.80 13.26
C ASN A 654 8.74 28.61 14.14
N ILE A 655 7.87 27.62 14.32
CA ILE A 655 8.18 26.37 15.04
C ILE A 655 9.28 25.60 14.31
N GLU A 656 9.18 25.45 12.98
CA GLU A 656 10.21 24.80 12.14
C GLU A 656 11.59 25.45 12.30
N LYS A 657 11.65 26.77 12.56
CA LYS A 657 12.91 27.51 12.70
C LYS A 657 13.49 27.57 14.12
N ARG A 658 12.66 27.54 15.17
CA ARG A 658 13.10 27.93 16.52
C ARG A 658 12.82 26.92 17.64
N GLY A 659 12.05 25.86 17.42
CA GLY A 659 11.87 24.75 18.38
C GLY A 659 11.31 25.13 19.76
N ARG A 660 10.75 26.33 19.97
CA ARG A 660 10.21 26.76 21.27
C ARG A 660 8.72 26.42 21.38
N ARG A 661 8.38 25.50 22.28
CA ARG A 661 7.02 24.95 22.47
C ARG A 661 6.08 25.85 23.29
N ASN A 662 6.58 26.60 24.26
CA ASN A 662 5.72 27.20 25.29
C ASN A 662 5.07 28.55 24.90
N SER A 663 5.48 29.19 23.78
CA SER A 663 4.86 30.44 23.29
C SER A 663 3.81 30.23 22.20
N ILE A 664 3.53 28.99 21.82
CA ILE A 664 2.72 28.63 20.64
C ILE A 664 1.24 28.93 20.87
N LEU A 665 0.70 28.57 22.04
CA LEU A 665 -0.72 28.76 22.36
C LEU A 665 -1.12 30.24 22.44
N ALA A 666 -0.18 31.17 22.66
CA ALA A 666 -0.50 32.60 22.70
C ALA A 666 -0.73 33.20 21.30
N GLU A 667 -0.13 32.62 20.26
CA GLU A 667 -0.15 33.16 18.88
C GLU A 667 -1.24 32.54 18.00
N VAL A 668 -1.92 31.49 18.47
CA VAL A 668 -3.00 30.80 17.75
C VAL A 668 -4.34 31.53 17.97
N PRO A 669 -5.19 31.71 16.94
CA PRO A 669 -6.54 32.28 17.10
C PRO A 669 -7.41 31.53 18.14
N GLU A 670 -8.25 32.24 18.91
CA GLU A 670 -9.05 31.62 20.00
C GLU A 670 -10.08 30.59 19.52
N ASN A 671 -10.65 30.76 18.34
CA ASN A 671 -11.52 29.76 17.71
C ASN A 671 -10.79 28.43 17.45
N VAL A 672 -9.53 28.51 16.99
CA VAL A 672 -8.67 27.33 16.79
C VAL A 672 -8.28 26.69 18.13
N LYS A 673 -7.96 27.50 19.16
CA LYS A 673 -7.67 26.97 20.51
C LYS A 673 -8.88 26.24 21.10
N THR A 674 -10.07 26.82 20.96
CA THR A 674 -11.32 26.22 21.44
C THR A 674 -11.58 24.89 20.75
N GLN A 675 -11.34 24.82 19.44
CA GLN A 675 -11.49 23.57 18.69
C GLN A 675 -10.46 22.52 19.10
N ILE A 676 -9.19 22.91 19.30
CA ILE A 676 -8.13 22.01 19.82
C ILE A 676 -8.53 21.49 21.20
N PHE A 677 -8.96 22.37 22.10
CA PHE A 677 -9.37 22.00 23.45
C PHE A 677 -10.57 21.04 23.46
N LEU A 678 -11.60 21.29 22.65
CA LEU A 678 -12.75 20.39 22.51
C LEU A 678 -12.33 19.03 21.92
N THR A 679 -11.41 19.03 20.97
CA THR A 679 -10.87 17.83 20.34
C THR A 679 -10.05 16.99 21.33
N GLU A 680 -9.23 17.64 22.16
CA GLU A 680 -8.48 17.01 23.26
C GLU A 680 -9.41 16.50 24.36
N ALA A 681 -10.46 17.26 24.71
CA ALA A 681 -11.46 16.84 25.69
C ALA A 681 -12.23 15.59 25.23
N VAL A 682 -12.53 15.47 23.94
CA VAL A 682 -13.13 14.26 23.37
C VAL A 682 -12.14 13.10 23.43
N ASP A 683 -10.85 13.31 23.17
CA ASP A 683 -9.83 12.26 23.27
C ASP A 683 -9.69 11.68 24.68
N ILE A 684 -10.12 12.38 25.73
CA ILE A 684 -10.24 11.81 27.08
C ILE A 684 -11.15 10.57 27.07
N LEU A 685 -12.21 10.53 26.26
CA LEU A 685 -13.07 9.35 26.13
C LEU A 685 -12.34 8.13 25.55
N LEU A 686 -11.36 8.33 24.68
CA LEU A 686 -10.50 7.25 24.20
C LEU A 686 -9.67 6.67 25.34
N TYR A 687 -9.05 7.52 26.17
CA TYR A 687 -8.29 7.05 27.34
C TYR A 687 -9.20 6.36 28.36
N LEU A 688 -10.39 6.90 28.60
CA LEU A 688 -11.39 6.29 29.48
C LEU A 688 -11.91 4.94 28.95
N SER A 689 -11.92 4.72 27.63
CA SER A 689 -12.29 3.42 27.06
C SER A 689 -11.33 2.29 27.43
N ILE A 690 -10.09 2.62 27.81
CA ILE A 690 -9.06 1.64 28.20
C ILE A 690 -9.20 1.25 29.68
N VAL A 691 -9.76 2.13 30.52
CA VAL A 691 -9.89 1.91 31.98
C VAL A 691 -10.65 0.61 32.32
N PRO A 692 -11.79 0.28 31.68
CA PRO A 692 -12.47 -0.99 31.91
C PRO A 692 -11.64 -2.23 31.51
N LEU A 693 -10.76 -2.10 30.51
CA LEU A 693 -9.88 -3.18 30.07
C LEU A 693 -8.74 -3.42 31.04
N VAL A 694 -8.18 -2.36 31.64
CA VAL A 694 -7.16 -2.48 32.71
C VAL A 694 -7.75 -3.18 33.95
N ALA A 695 -9.04 -3.00 34.22
CA ALA A 695 -9.75 -3.70 35.29
C ALA A 695 -9.98 -5.20 35.02
N LEU A 696 -9.59 -5.73 33.85
CA LEU A 696 -9.47 -7.17 33.61
C LEU A 696 -8.23 -7.76 34.25
N GLY A 697 -7.27 -6.92 34.66
CA GLY A 697 -6.09 -7.34 35.40
C GLY A 697 -6.41 -8.09 36.69
N THR A 698 -7.63 -7.98 37.24
CA THR A 698 -8.10 -8.80 38.38
C THR A 698 -8.15 -10.31 38.07
N ASN A 699 -8.11 -10.70 36.80
CA ASN A 699 -8.01 -12.10 36.37
C ASN A 699 -6.57 -12.62 36.29
N TRP A 700 -5.56 -11.75 36.43
CA TRP A 700 -4.19 -12.19 36.62
C TRP A 700 -4.02 -12.86 37.98
N LYS A 701 -3.04 -13.76 38.09
CA LYS A 701 -2.67 -14.33 39.39
C LYS A 701 -2.06 -13.23 40.26
N TRP A 702 -2.84 -12.80 41.24
CA TRP A 702 -2.38 -12.02 42.38
C TRP A 702 -2.34 -12.96 43.57
N ASP A 703 -1.23 -12.96 44.31
CA ASP A 703 -1.19 -13.58 45.65
C ASP A 703 -1.95 -12.71 46.66
#